data_AF-A0A4D4JRD3-F1
#
_entry.id   AF-A0A4D4JRD3-F1
#
_cell.length_a   1.000
_cell.length_b   1.000
_cell.length_c   1.000
_cell.angle_alpha   90.00
_cell.angle_beta   90.00
_cell.angle_gamma   90.00
#
_symmetry.space_group_name_H-M   'P 1'
#
loop_
_entity.id
_entity.type
_entity.pdbx_description
1 polymer ?
#
loop_
_entity_poly.entity_id
_entity_poly.type
_entity_poly.pdbx_seq_one_letter_code
_entity_poly.pdbx_strand_id
1 'polypeptide(L)'
;MLPHTLPHPAPPWAPGPQQRVAQALAAWTLAAGLAACGGSDNPAAPVATPAAPAPATVLPAAPAPGPAPTPIPLPLPSPTPAPGPAVPPAPTPAPTPAPAPIPAPAPTPAPAPTPAPAPASPVALNLRVQGLGLGATVRLGHGSAVLDATLNQPYRFAPQVAAGAALDLRVLAQPAGQSCAVAGTAPATVPADGAPVFVRCAFTPGAPVTLPDTQPNAPLAVSFGLRDIAHPGMAYESRPGVVGGIFPYTFRIKSLTLGGVAQATAGLSVDWRRGTVRFTPASEGSYVLTLEVRDSGTAQKSLEQSFTIQSAAARFLFVATDGADAPGRGTLAAPYKTLAYALAQSGPQHAIVLRKGTYLPGTLRVLDNKAKQFLAYPDEVVTLGFGGGSHISVSSSTAPAARFEGFDITGVRQWGIVSDPSRAGLVVRHVRFLDGEATNNSENPAFIHGWGDTGPAWRHQFLIQDNDFGTYVGNGYATTLFDAGHSLIENNQLNLGKVNGGFHDKDNAQHNTYRENYIVFSDAHRTAMGIQISAQDNSANVHIHHNLLINSGIHLGVQCFQTTCSMRDHDVHHNTVVKHRIGLGWGPFNPTSYGTRISHNIISNGSLSPYGGLSCQSRPSSMATKMAAEGNLIESTHALAFKDSECTGNDMAWSVWQSTYGFDTTASGSAVSTTASALTGIGPATGLSSGDVRRTHRGHQYP
;
A
#
# COMPACT_ATOMS: atom_id res chain seq x y z
N MET A 1 -15.08 -38.58 58.91
CA MET A 1 -14.63 -39.48 57.84
C MET A 1 -14.27 -38.64 56.62
N LEU A 2 -13.08 -38.87 56.06
CA LEU A 2 -12.68 -38.46 54.70
C LEU A 2 -13.25 -39.49 53.68
N PRO A 3 -13.17 -39.31 52.33
CA PRO A 3 -12.30 -38.36 51.59
C PRO A 3 -12.89 -37.67 50.32
N HIS A 4 -12.04 -36.82 49.70
CA HIS A 4 -12.00 -36.37 48.28
C HIS A 4 -13.14 -35.50 47.71
N THR A 5 -12.88 -34.38 46.99
CA THR A 5 -11.62 -33.71 46.58
C THR A 5 -11.85 -32.20 46.45
N LEU A 6 -10.87 -31.37 46.84
CA LEU A 6 -10.88 -29.91 46.72
C LEU A 6 -9.71 -29.40 45.83
N PRO A 7 -9.79 -28.18 45.26
CA PRO A 7 -8.77 -27.56 44.40
C PRO A 7 -7.70 -26.82 45.22
N HIS A 8 -6.68 -26.22 44.58
CA HIS A 8 -6.20 -24.83 44.83
C HIS A 8 -5.01 -24.41 43.89
N PRO A 9 -4.62 -23.10 43.83
CA PRO A 9 -3.82 -22.52 42.73
C PRO A 9 -2.31 -22.25 43.01
N ALA A 10 -1.68 -21.49 42.10
CA ALA A 10 -0.26 -21.09 41.98
C ALA A 10 0.23 -20.05 43.04
N PRO A 11 1.45 -19.43 42.94
CA PRO A 11 2.69 -19.70 42.18
C PRO A 11 3.87 -19.91 43.19
N PRO A 12 5.06 -19.24 43.19
CA PRO A 12 6.02 -18.78 42.15
C PRO A 12 7.47 -19.32 42.33
N TRP A 13 8.36 -19.25 41.31
CA TRP A 13 9.79 -19.69 41.42
C TRP A 13 10.80 -18.84 40.59
N ALA A 14 11.99 -18.60 41.17
CA ALA A 14 13.27 -18.14 40.58
C ALA A 14 14.38 -18.25 41.66
N PRO A 15 15.71 -18.21 41.40
CA PRO A 15 16.44 -18.11 40.12
C PRO A 15 17.67 -19.07 39.93
N GLY A 16 18.24 -19.11 38.71
CA GLY A 16 19.66 -19.44 38.42
C GLY A 16 20.01 -20.89 37.96
N PRO A 17 21.22 -21.18 37.45
CA PRO A 17 22.34 -20.29 37.07
C PRO A 17 22.79 -20.43 35.58
N GLN A 18 23.86 -19.73 35.18
CA GLN A 18 24.49 -19.81 33.85
C GLN A 18 25.32 -21.10 33.66
N GLN A 19 25.44 -21.58 32.41
CA GLN A 19 26.67 -22.23 31.94
C GLN A 19 27.09 -21.70 30.55
N ARG A 20 28.36 -21.30 30.48
CA ARG A 20 29.09 -20.99 29.24
C ARG A 20 29.77 -22.26 28.75
N VAL A 21 29.87 -22.44 27.44
CA VAL A 21 31.01 -23.17 26.84
C VAL A 21 31.56 -22.31 25.71
N ALA A 22 32.88 -22.18 25.68
CA ALA A 22 33.62 -21.44 24.67
C ALA A 22 34.79 -22.31 24.18
N GLN A 23 35.29 -22.00 22.98
CA GLN A 23 36.48 -22.60 22.36
C GLN A 23 36.27 -24.06 21.87
N ALA A 24 37.02 -24.58 20.89
CA ALA A 24 38.33 -24.12 20.40
C ALA A 24 38.54 -24.20 18.87
N LEU A 25 39.69 -23.68 18.45
CA LEU A 25 40.19 -23.66 17.08
C LEU A 25 40.51 -25.06 16.53
N ALA A 26 40.52 -25.17 15.20
CA ALA A 26 41.38 -26.11 14.49
C ALA A 26 42.12 -25.34 13.38
N ALA A 27 43.45 -25.27 13.48
CA ALA A 27 44.30 -24.63 12.48
C ALA A 27 44.64 -25.61 11.34
N TRP A 28 44.92 -25.08 10.16
CA TRP A 28 45.72 -25.76 9.14
C TRP A 28 46.94 -24.90 8.81
N THR A 29 48.13 -25.44 9.07
CA THR A 29 49.41 -24.77 8.87
C THR A 29 49.96 -24.96 7.46
N LEU A 30 50.86 -24.04 7.09
CA LEU A 30 51.52 -23.94 5.79
C LEU A 30 52.20 -25.24 5.31
N ALA A 31 52.29 -25.37 3.98
CA ALA A 31 53.51 -25.81 3.32
C ALA A 31 53.97 -24.69 2.35
N ALA A 32 55.27 -24.42 2.29
CA ALA A 32 55.83 -23.25 1.62
C ALA A 32 56.43 -23.57 0.23
N GLY A 33 56.52 -22.55 -0.63
CA GLY A 33 57.31 -22.54 -1.85
C GLY A 33 57.74 -21.11 -2.18
N LEU A 34 59.06 -20.85 -2.20
CA LEU A 34 59.64 -19.52 -2.42
C LEU A 34 59.82 -19.17 -3.92
N ALA A 35 60.19 -17.90 -4.14
CA ALA A 35 60.80 -17.27 -5.34
C ALA A 35 59.82 -16.50 -6.26
N ALA A 36 60.18 -15.35 -6.83
CA ALA A 36 61.27 -14.39 -6.53
C ALA A 36 60.92 -13.01 -7.15
N CYS A 37 61.77 -11.99 -6.91
CA CYS A 37 61.52 -10.58 -7.27
C CYS A 37 61.63 -10.24 -8.77
N GLY A 38 61.01 -9.11 -9.16
CA GLY A 38 61.15 -8.42 -10.45
C GLY A 38 59.78 -8.14 -11.10
N GLY A 39 59.51 -6.99 -11.73
CA GLY A 39 60.34 -5.81 -11.95
C GLY A 39 59.90 -5.07 -13.22
N SER A 40 59.20 -3.93 -13.03
CA SER A 40 58.97 -2.80 -13.96
C SER A 40 58.40 -2.99 -15.39
N ASP A 41 57.92 -1.85 -15.91
CA ASP A 41 57.78 -1.45 -17.32
C ASP A 41 56.53 -1.84 -18.16
N ASN A 42 55.68 -0.82 -18.36
CA ASN A 42 54.80 -0.62 -19.51
C ASN A 42 55.63 -0.58 -20.82
N PRO A 43 55.12 -0.98 -22.00
CA PRO A 43 53.96 -0.28 -22.60
C PRO A 43 53.04 -1.07 -23.56
N ALA A 44 51.97 -0.39 -23.99
CA ALA A 44 51.29 -0.48 -25.30
C ALA A 44 50.74 -1.84 -25.80
N ALA A 45 49.41 -1.92 -25.72
CA ALA A 45 48.44 -2.67 -26.53
C ALA A 45 48.92 -3.49 -27.78
N PRO A 46 48.36 -4.71 -27.94
CA PRO A 46 47.93 -5.24 -29.22
C PRO A 46 46.42 -5.03 -29.44
N VAL A 47 46.05 -4.64 -30.66
CA VAL A 47 44.65 -4.53 -31.11
C VAL A 47 44.00 -5.91 -31.17
N ALA A 48 42.91 -6.12 -30.42
CA ALA A 48 42.09 -7.33 -30.55
C ALA A 48 41.24 -7.24 -31.83
N THR A 49 41.55 -8.08 -32.81
CA THR A 49 40.72 -8.32 -33.99
C THR A 49 39.36 -8.91 -33.59
N PRO A 50 38.26 -8.58 -34.29
CA PRO A 50 36.97 -9.23 -34.04
C PRO A 50 37.06 -10.71 -34.40
N ALA A 51 36.72 -11.59 -33.45
CA ALA A 51 36.61 -13.02 -33.73
C ALA A 51 35.46 -13.30 -34.70
N ALA A 52 35.70 -14.15 -35.69
CA ALA A 52 34.68 -14.57 -36.65
C ALA A 52 33.55 -15.35 -35.96
N PRO A 53 32.29 -15.23 -36.41
CA PRO A 53 31.18 -15.99 -35.84
C PRO A 53 31.33 -17.48 -36.15
N ALA A 54 31.07 -18.32 -35.14
CA ALA A 54 31.02 -19.77 -35.28
C ALA A 54 29.87 -20.22 -36.21
N PRO A 55 30.00 -21.35 -36.93
CA PRO A 55 29.00 -21.79 -37.88
C PRO A 55 27.68 -22.16 -37.18
N ALA A 56 26.57 -21.70 -37.76
CA ALA A 56 25.23 -21.98 -37.25
C ALA A 56 24.88 -23.47 -37.35
N THR A 57 24.45 -24.07 -36.26
CA THR A 57 23.86 -25.40 -36.23
C THR A 57 22.48 -25.37 -36.87
N VAL A 58 22.34 -26.03 -38.03
CA VAL A 58 21.07 -26.15 -38.75
C VAL A 58 20.15 -27.09 -37.98
N LEU A 59 19.06 -26.55 -37.41
CA LEU A 59 17.96 -27.34 -36.88
C LEU A 59 17.11 -27.91 -38.05
N PRO A 60 16.68 -29.18 -37.99
CA PRO A 60 15.86 -29.77 -39.04
C PRO A 60 14.47 -29.12 -39.09
N ALA A 61 13.94 -28.98 -40.30
CA ALA A 61 12.65 -28.34 -40.55
C ALA A 61 11.48 -29.10 -39.89
N ALA A 62 10.54 -28.36 -39.31
CA ALA A 62 9.30 -28.92 -38.77
C ALA A 62 8.42 -29.50 -39.91
N PRO A 63 7.74 -30.64 -39.71
CA PRO A 63 6.88 -31.24 -40.72
C PRO A 63 5.63 -30.36 -40.98
N ALA A 64 5.17 -30.37 -42.22
CA ALA A 64 4.00 -29.60 -42.65
C ALA A 64 2.72 -30.05 -41.93
N PRO A 65 1.77 -29.13 -41.65
CA PRO A 65 0.48 -29.48 -41.04
C PRO A 65 -0.34 -30.38 -41.97
N GLY A 66 -0.87 -31.47 -41.42
CA GLY A 66 -1.73 -32.40 -42.16
C GLY A 66 -3.09 -31.79 -42.54
N PRO A 67 -3.80 -32.38 -43.53
CA PRO A 67 -5.08 -31.86 -44.00
C PRO A 67 -6.16 -31.93 -42.91
N ALA A 68 -7.06 -30.94 -42.92
CA ALA A 68 -8.16 -30.85 -41.97
C ALA A 68 -9.15 -32.03 -42.10
N PRO A 69 -9.75 -32.50 -40.99
CA PRO A 69 -10.72 -33.59 -41.03
C PRO A 69 -12.00 -33.17 -41.76
N THR A 70 -12.51 -34.07 -42.60
CA THR A 70 -13.81 -33.92 -43.28
C THR A 70 -14.97 -33.88 -42.27
N PRO A 71 -16.01 -33.06 -42.52
CA PRO A 71 -17.16 -32.97 -41.62
C PRO A 71 -17.96 -34.28 -41.61
N ILE A 72 -18.26 -34.76 -40.40
CA ILE A 72 -19.17 -35.90 -40.17
C ILE A 72 -20.62 -35.41 -40.42
N PRO A 73 -21.44 -36.12 -41.23
CA PRO A 73 -22.82 -35.72 -41.48
C PRO A 73 -23.67 -35.80 -40.20
N LEU A 74 -24.61 -34.84 -40.03
CA LEU A 74 -25.54 -34.84 -38.90
C LEU A 74 -26.41 -36.12 -38.90
N PRO A 75 -26.71 -36.69 -37.71
CA PRO A 75 -27.68 -37.77 -37.61
C PRO A 75 -29.09 -37.28 -37.99
N LEU A 76 -29.79 -38.12 -38.74
CA LEU A 76 -31.15 -37.89 -39.22
C LEU A 76 -32.14 -37.78 -38.03
N PRO A 77 -33.13 -36.87 -38.05
CA PRO A 77 -34.13 -36.79 -36.99
C PRO A 77 -34.96 -38.08 -36.89
N SER A 78 -35.11 -38.57 -35.66
CA SER A 78 -35.89 -39.78 -35.33
C SER A 78 -37.39 -39.58 -35.63
N PRO A 79 -38.11 -40.59 -36.16
CA PRO A 79 -39.52 -40.45 -36.49
C PRO A 79 -40.41 -40.24 -35.25
N THR A 80 -41.39 -39.34 -35.41
CA THR A 80 -42.41 -39.02 -34.41
C THR A 80 -43.25 -40.25 -34.06
N PRO A 81 -43.46 -40.59 -32.77
CA PRO A 81 -44.33 -41.70 -32.38
C PRO A 81 -45.78 -41.49 -32.85
N ALA A 82 -46.41 -42.58 -33.31
CA ALA A 82 -47.81 -42.57 -33.71
C ALA A 82 -48.76 -42.36 -32.49
N PRO A 83 -49.95 -41.75 -32.67
CA PRO A 83 -50.90 -41.57 -31.57
C PRO A 83 -51.39 -42.90 -30.99
N GLY A 84 -51.33 -43.03 -29.66
CA GLY A 84 -51.92 -44.16 -28.94
C GLY A 84 -53.46 -44.14 -28.98
N PRO A 85 -54.13 -45.29 -28.81
CA PRO A 85 -55.58 -45.39 -28.88
C PRO A 85 -56.29 -44.62 -27.76
N ALA A 86 -57.47 -44.06 -28.09
CA ALA A 86 -58.26 -43.25 -27.19
C ALA A 86 -58.83 -44.04 -26.00
N VAL A 87 -58.80 -43.44 -24.81
CA VAL A 87 -59.36 -44.00 -23.57
C VAL A 87 -60.87 -43.66 -23.48
N PRO A 88 -61.75 -44.57 -23.04
CA PRO A 88 -63.18 -44.29 -22.90
C PRO A 88 -63.48 -43.21 -21.83
N PRO A 89 -64.58 -42.44 -21.97
CA PRO A 89 -64.97 -41.46 -20.96
C PRO A 89 -65.44 -42.12 -19.66
N ALA A 90 -65.00 -41.58 -18.53
CA ALA A 90 -65.46 -41.97 -17.20
C ALA A 90 -66.90 -41.48 -16.93
N PRO A 91 -67.71 -42.18 -16.10
CA PRO A 91 -69.11 -41.85 -15.88
C PRO A 91 -69.31 -40.55 -15.08
N THR A 92 -70.34 -39.80 -15.46
CA THR A 92 -70.75 -38.53 -14.88
C THR A 92 -71.24 -38.69 -13.43
N PRO A 93 -70.69 -37.95 -12.44
CA PRO A 93 -71.24 -37.93 -11.08
C PRO A 93 -72.64 -37.32 -11.03
N ALA A 94 -73.49 -37.85 -10.14
CA ALA A 94 -74.85 -37.35 -9.92
C ALA A 94 -74.87 -35.94 -9.29
N PRO A 95 -75.91 -35.12 -9.54
CA PRO A 95 -75.98 -33.75 -9.03
C PRO A 95 -76.12 -33.70 -7.50
N THR A 96 -75.21 -32.97 -6.85
CA THR A 96 -75.28 -32.65 -5.42
C THR A 96 -76.45 -31.71 -5.14
N PRO A 97 -77.24 -31.92 -4.06
CA PRO A 97 -78.35 -31.03 -3.71
C PRO A 97 -77.93 -29.56 -3.50
N ALA A 98 -78.79 -28.63 -3.89
CA ALA A 98 -78.56 -27.21 -3.73
C ALA A 98 -78.48 -26.82 -2.22
N PRO A 99 -77.44 -26.11 -1.77
CA PRO A 99 -77.33 -25.66 -0.39
C PRO A 99 -78.38 -24.59 -0.05
N ALA A 100 -78.87 -24.63 1.18
CA ALA A 100 -79.81 -23.65 1.73
C ALA A 100 -79.20 -22.21 1.74
N PRO A 101 -80.04 -21.15 1.66
CA PRO A 101 -79.55 -19.79 1.62
C PRO A 101 -78.78 -19.42 2.90
N ILE A 102 -77.52 -19.02 2.72
CA ILE A 102 -76.67 -18.49 3.79
C ILE A 102 -77.21 -17.12 4.23
N PRO A 103 -77.34 -16.84 5.55
CA PRO A 103 -77.71 -15.53 6.06
C PRO A 103 -76.77 -14.43 5.57
N ALA A 104 -77.30 -13.25 5.27
CA ALA A 104 -76.50 -12.12 4.81
C ALA A 104 -75.37 -11.81 5.81
N PRO A 105 -74.10 -11.67 5.36
CA PRO A 105 -73.00 -11.38 6.25
C PRO A 105 -73.19 -10.02 6.93
N ALA A 106 -72.93 -9.97 8.23
CA ALA A 106 -72.88 -8.72 8.99
C ALA A 106 -71.87 -7.74 8.35
N PRO A 107 -72.12 -6.42 8.39
CA PRO A 107 -71.26 -5.44 7.76
C PRO A 107 -69.83 -5.57 8.28
N THR A 108 -68.88 -5.79 7.38
CA THR A 108 -67.45 -5.86 7.69
C THR A 108 -67.04 -4.57 8.40
N PRO A 109 -66.45 -4.63 9.61
CA PRO A 109 -65.91 -3.44 10.25
C PRO A 109 -64.93 -2.74 9.32
N ALA A 110 -64.97 -1.40 9.28
CA ALA A 110 -64.03 -0.62 8.49
C ALA A 110 -62.58 -1.04 8.83
N PRO A 111 -61.68 -1.17 7.85
CA PRO A 111 -60.30 -1.54 8.12
C PRO A 111 -59.71 -0.62 9.17
N ALA A 112 -59.16 -1.20 10.25
CA ALA A 112 -58.46 -0.42 11.25
C ALA A 112 -57.37 0.41 10.55
N PRO A 113 -57.23 1.71 10.87
CA PRO A 113 -56.25 2.56 10.19
C PRO A 113 -54.88 1.92 10.30
N THR A 114 -54.18 1.79 9.17
CA THR A 114 -52.86 1.18 9.11
C THR A 114 -51.99 1.85 10.18
N PRO A 115 -51.40 1.09 11.13
CA PRO A 115 -50.56 1.66 12.17
C PRO A 115 -49.51 2.56 11.54
N ALA A 116 -49.34 3.76 12.10
CA ALA A 116 -48.31 4.69 11.62
C ALA A 116 -46.96 3.96 11.58
N PRO A 117 -46.14 4.11 10.52
CA PRO A 117 -44.86 3.44 10.42
C PRO A 117 -44.04 3.69 11.69
N ALA A 118 -43.49 2.61 12.26
CA ALA A 118 -42.64 2.72 13.44
C ALA A 118 -41.50 3.71 13.16
N PRO A 119 -41.14 4.61 14.09
CA PRO A 119 -40.07 5.58 13.87
C PRO A 119 -38.78 4.86 13.45
N ALA A 120 -38.25 5.24 12.29
CA ALA A 120 -37.03 4.63 11.77
C ALA A 120 -35.86 4.85 12.76
N SER A 121 -35.19 3.77 13.14
CA SER A 121 -34.12 3.82 14.12
C SER A 121 -32.98 4.75 13.66
N PRO A 122 -32.39 5.54 14.57
CA PRO A 122 -31.23 6.36 14.24
C PRO A 122 -30.02 5.48 13.93
N VAL A 123 -29.34 5.79 12.82
CA VAL A 123 -28.12 5.13 12.34
C VAL A 123 -27.03 6.17 12.06
N ALA A 124 -25.77 5.75 12.10
CA ALA A 124 -24.65 6.59 11.75
C ALA A 124 -24.54 6.70 10.22
N LEU A 125 -24.63 7.91 9.67
CA LEU A 125 -24.20 8.18 8.30
C LEU A 125 -22.67 8.15 8.25
N ASN A 126 -22.13 6.97 7.95
CA ASN A 126 -20.71 6.72 7.77
C ASN A 126 -20.28 7.10 6.34
N LEU A 127 -19.03 7.53 6.19
CA LEU A 127 -18.43 7.90 4.92
C LEU A 127 -17.04 7.27 4.76
N ARG A 128 -16.62 7.07 3.51
CA ARG A 128 -15.20 6.85 3.16
C ARG A 128 -14.76 7.91 2.16
N VAL A 129 -13.78 8.72 2.54
CA VAL A 129 -13.13 9.67 1.63
C VAL A 129 -11.91 8.99 1.03
N GLN A 130 -11.73 9.05 -0.28
CA GLN A 130 -10.60 8.42 -0.99
C GLN A 130 -10.05 9.34 -2.09
N GLY A 131 -8.73 9.32 -2.31
CA GLY A 131 -8.05 10.18 -3.29
C GLY A 131 -7.85 11.64 -2.86
N LEU A 132 -8.14 12.01 -1.61
CA LEU A 132 -7.80 13.32 -1.04
C LEU A 132 -6.27 13.47 -0.94
N GLY A 133 -5.76 14.65 -1.26
CA GLY A 133 -4.34 15.01 -1.15
C GLY A 133 -3.92 15.22 0.31
N LEU A 134 -2.65 14.97 0.61
CA LEU A 134 -2.13 15.18 1.95
C LEU A 134 -2.18 16.67 2.32
N GLY A 135 -2.85 16.99 3.44
CA GLY A 135 -3.06 18.37 3.89
C GLY A 135 -4.09 19.17 3.11
N ALA A 136 -4.82 18.52 2.20
CA ALA A 136 -6.04 19.07 1.62
C ALA A 136 -7.20 19.00 2.62
N THR A 137 -8.32 19.68 2.33
CA THR A 137 -9.55 19.57 3.11
C THR A 137 -10.75 19.65 2.17
N VAL A 138 -11.67 18.70 2.30
CA VAL A 138 -12.98 18.74 1.64
C VAL A 138 -14.06 18.96 2.70
N ARG A 139 -14.94 19.95 2.47
CA ARG A 139 -16.08 20.22 3.36
C ARG A 139 -17.30 19.51 2.82
N LEU A 140 -17.89 18.65 3.62
CA LEU A 140 -19.06 17.83 3.31
C LEU A 140 -20.27 18.33 4.11
N GLY A 141 -21.46 18.18 3.54
CA GLY A 141 -22.73 18.57 4.16
C GLY A 141 -23.76 17.45 4.09
N HIS A 142 -24.59 17.35 5.12
CA HIS A 142 -25.78 16.51 5.12
C HIS A 142 -26.92 17.17 5.90
N GLY A 143 -28.02 17.50 5.23
CA GLY A 143 -29.00 18.44 5.78
C GLY A 143 -28.33 19.76 6.17
N SER A 144 -28.44 20.14 7.45
CA SER A 144 -27.74 21.27 8.06
C SER A 144 -26.40 20.92 8.72
N ALA A 145 -26.05 19.63 8.84
CA ALA A 145 -24.79 19.20 9.44
C ALA A 145 -23.63 19.37 8.45
N VAL A 146 -22.45 19.72 8.97
CA VAL A 146 -21.22 19.96 8.21
C VAL A 146 -20.08 19.14 8.80
N LEU A 147 -19.22 18.58 7.94
CA LEU A 147 -18.05 17.80 8.31
C LEU A 147 -16.86 18.18 7.43
N ASP A 148 -15.71 18.47 8.04
CA ASP A 148 -14.45 18.67 7.33
C ASP A 148 -13.63 17.37 7.33
N ALA A 149 -13.35 16.85 6.15
CA ALA A 149 -12.47 15.70 5.96
C ALA A 149 -11.10 16.15 5.45
N THR A 150 -10.04 15.64 6.08
CA THR A 150 -8.64 16.08 5.94
C THR A 150 -7.67 14.93 5.62
N LEU A 151 -8.20 13.70 5.57
CA LEU A 151 -7.50 12.44 5.36
C LEU A 151 -8.41 11.45 4.59
N ASN A 152 -7.88 10.31 4.14
CA ASN A 152 -8.67 9.29 3.42
C ASN A 152 -9.31 8.24 4.37
N GLN A 153 -9.76 8.69 5.53
CA GLN A 153 -10.22 7.84 6.64
C GLN A 153 -11.75 7.69 6.66
N PRO A 154 -12.30 6.80 7.52
CA PRO A 154 -13.71 6.80 7.85
C PRO A 154 -14.14 8.09 8.54
N TYR A 155 -15.27 8.65 8.11
CA TYR A 155 -15.93 9.78 8.77
C TYR A 155 -17.36 9.40 9.16
N ARG A 156 -17.94 10.14 10.11
CA ARG A 156 -19.34 9.98 10.53
C ARG A 156 -19.98 11.34 10.76
N PHE A 157 -21.20 11.55 10.26
CA PHE A 157 -21.99 12.71 10.66
C PHE A 157 -22.54 12.54 12.09
N ALA A 158 -22.74 13.67 12.76
CA ALA A 158 -23.46 13.79 14.02
C ALA A 158 -24.44 14.98 13.91
N PRO A 159 -25.68 14.88 14.43
CA PRO A 159 -26.29 13.73 15.10
C PRO A 159 -26.54 12.53 14.16
N GLN A 160 -26.98 11.40 14.73
CA GLN A 160 -27.41 10.23 13.96
C GLN A 160 -28.62 10.58 13.07
N VAL A 161 -28.76 9.88 11.94
CA VAL A 161 -29.81 10.13 10.93
C VAL A 161 -30.78 8.94 10.93
N ALA A 162 -32.06 9.17 10.65
CA ALA A 162 -33.02 8.07 10.53
C ALA A 162 -32.65 7.13 9.37
N ALA A 163 -32.61 5.82 9.63
CA ALA A 163 -32.37 4.80 8.60
C ALA A 163 -33.40 4.91 7.46
N GLY A 164 -32.96 4.86 6.20
CA GLY A 164 -33.83 4.99 5.04
C GLY A 164 -34.32 6.42 4.73
N ALA A 165 -33.94 7.43 5.51
CA ALA A 165 -34.16 8.84 5.13
C ALA A 165 -33.39 9.20 3.84
N ALA A 166 -33.82 10.25 3.14
CA ALA A 166 -33.16 10.68 1.90
C ALA A 166 -31.69 11.05 2.11
N LEU A 167 -30.80 10.54 1.25
CA LEU A 167 -29.37 10.84 1.32
C LEU A 167 -29.07 12.19 0.65
N ASP A 168 -29.12 13.25 1.44
CA ASP A 168 -28.72 14.59 1.04
C ASP A 168 -27.23 14.84 1.31
N LEU A 169 -26.32 14.02 0.74
CA LEU A 169 -24.86 14.19 0.92
C LEU A 169 -24.29 15.11 -0.15
N ARG A 170 -23.62 16.20 0.25
CA ARG A 170 -23.12 17.24 -0.66
C ARG A 170 -21.65 17.57 -0.38
N VAL A 171 -20.91 17.95 -1.43
CA VAL A 171 -19.61 18.63 -1.28
C VAL A 171 -19.89 20.14 -1.24
N LEU A 172 -19.60 20.77 -0.10
CA LEU A 172 -19.84 22.19 0.15
C LEU A 172 -18.64 23.08 -0.19
N ALA A 173 -17.42 22.56 -0.07
CA ALA A 173 -16.21 23.22 -0.55
C ALA A 173 -15.18 22.20 -1.05
N GLN A 174 -14.62 22.48 -2.22
CA GLN A 174 -13.59 21.65 -2.85
C GLN A 174 -12.19 21.94 -2.27
N PRO A 175 -11.29 20.94 -2.22
CA PRO A 175 -9.90 21.19 -1.89
C PRO A 175 -9.18 21.92 -3.04
N ALA A 176 -8.19 22.76 -2.72
CA ALA A 176 -7.41 23.44 -3.73
C ALA A 176 -6.67 22.45 -4.66
N GLY A 177 -6.86 22.58 -5.97
CA GLY A 177 -6.25 21.70 -6.98
C GLY A 177 -6.87 20.31 -7.11
N GLN A 178 -8.00 20.04 -6.43
CA GLN A 178 -8.72 18.79 -6.51
C GLN A 178 -10.21 19.01 -6.76
N SER A 179 -10.86 17.96 -7.27
CA SER A 179 -12.32 17.84 -7.31
C SER A 179 -12.74 16.56 -6.60
N CYS A 180 -13.60 16.71 -5.61
CA CYS A 180 -14.25 15.64 -4.87
C CYS A 180 -15.72 15.55 -5.28
N ALA A 181 -16.23 14.33 -5.39
CA ALA A 181 -17.64 14.04 -5.64
C ALA A 181 -18.11 12.85 -4.79
N VAL A 182 -19.39 12.81 -4.46
CA VAL A 182 -20.04 11.59 -3.96
C VAL A 182 -19.99 10.54 -5.08
N ALA A 183 -19.69 9.29 -4.73
CA ALA A 183 -19.61 8.21 -5.73
C ALA A 183 -20.95 8.05 -6.46
N GLY A 184 -20.92 7.86 -7.78
CA GLY A 184 -22.15 7.71 -8.59
C GLY A 184 -22.96 6.44 -8.29
N THR A 185 -22.38 5.53 -7.52
CA THR A 185 -22.97 4.31 -6.95
C THR A 185 -23.67 4.55 -5.61
N ALA A 186 -23.62 5.76 -5.05
CA ALA A 186 -24.21 6.09 -3.76
C ALA A 186 -25.74 5.88 -3.75
N PRO A 187 -26.31 5.34 -2.66
CA PRO A 187 -27.74 5.08 -2.55
C PRO A 187 -28.53 6.38 -2.41
N ALA A 188 -29.79 6.39 -2.86
CA ALA A 188 -30.70 7.53 -2.69
C ALA A 188 -31.13 7.78 -1.23
N THR A 189 -30.87 6.83 -0.32
CA THR A 189 -31.25 6.88 1.10
C THR A 189 -30.09 6.47 2.01
N VAL A 190 -30.12 6.94 3.26
CA VAL A 190 -29.15 6.59 4.30
C VAL A 190 -29.19 5.08 4.57
N PRO A 191 -28.06 4.34 4.39
CA PRO A 191 -28.04 2.90 4.55
C PRO A 191 -28.45 2.43 5.95
N ALA A 192 -29.49 1.60 6.00
CA ALA A 192 -30.00 1.05 7.26
C ALA A 192 -29.03 0.07 7.94
N ASP A 193 -28.13 -0.55 7.17
CA ASP A 193 -27.03 -1.40 7.67
C ASP A 193 -25.80 -0.58 8.10
N GLY A 194 -25.84 0.76 8.00
CA GLY A 194 -24.72 1.64 8.32
C GLY A 194 -23.54 1.56 7.33
N ALA A 195 -23.73 0.94 6.16
CA ALA A 195 -22.71 0.92 5.11
C ALA A 195 -22.28 2.35 4.74
N PRO A 196 -20.97 2.61 4.56
CA PRO A 196 -20.50 3.97 4.32
C PRO A 196 -20.76 4.41 2.88
N VAL A 197 -21.06 5.69 2.72
CA VAL A 197 -21.12 6.35 1.41
C VAL A 197 -19.72 6.81 1.00
N PHE A 198 -19.33 6.54 -0.23
CA PHE A 198 -17.99 6.89 -0.73
C PHE A 198 -17.97 8.31 -1.30
N VAL A 199 -16.89 9.05 -1.00
CA VAL A 199 -16.54 10.34 -1.62
C VAL A 199 -15.19 10.17 -2.29
N ARG A 200 -15.16 10.33 -3.60
CA ARG A 200 -13.97 10.17 -4.43
C ARG A 200 -13.42 11.54 -4.81
N CYS A 201 -12.17 11.78 -4.46
CA CYS A 201 -11.40 12.97 -4.82
C CYS A 201 -10.36 12.60 -5.89
N ALA A 202 -10.06 13.56 -6.77
CA ALA A 202 -8.97 13.46 -7.73
C ALA A 202 -8.32 14.83 -7.95
N PHE A 203 -7.01 14.86 -8.24
CA PHE A 203 -6.37 16.09 -8.69
C PHE A 203 -6.88 16.49 -10.07
N THR A 204 -7.22 17.77 -10.21
CA THR A 204 -7.65 18.37 -11.48
C THR A 204 -6.44 18.89 -12.27
N PRO A 205 -6.49 18.92 -13.62
CA PRO A 205 -5.48 19.59 -14.42
C PRO A 205 -5.23 21.02 -13.94
N GLY A 206 -3.95 21.37 -13.80
CA GLY A 206 -3.48 22.68 -13.36
C GLY A 206 -2.18 23.07 -14.05
N ALA A 207 -1.62 24.21 -13.68
CA ALA A 207 -0.30 24.62 -14.14
C ALA A 207 0.74 23.52 -13.81
N PRO A 208 1.61 23.13 -14.77
CA PRO A 208 2.77 22.31 -14.47
C PRO A 208 3.64 23.00 -13.41
N VAL A 209 4.33 22.19 -12.63
CA VAL A 209 5.27 22.68 -11.62
C VAL A 209 6.69 22.36 -12.08
N THR A 210 7.62 23.25 -11.74
CA THR A 210 9.04 23.13 -12.04
C THR A 210 9.81 23.25 -10.75
N LEU A 211 10.61 22.23 -10.45
CA LEU A 211 11.34 22.07 -9.21
C LEU A 211 12.84 21.96 -9.48
N PRO A 212 13.69 22.32 -8.51
CA PRO A 212 15.12 22.04 -8.59
C PRO A 212 15.37 20.53 -8.77
N ASP A 213 16.34 20.19 -9.59
CA ASP A 213 16.73 18.80 -9.83
C ASP A 213 17.37 18.20 -8.55
N THR A 214 16.64 17.33 -7.85
CA THR A 214 17.14 16.54 -6.72
C THR A 214 17.63 15.16 -7.14
N GLN A 215 18.42 14.50 -6.30
CA GLN A 215 18.74 13.08 -6.47
C GLN A 215 17.73 12.19 -5.74
N PRO A 216 17.47 10.97 -6.23
CA PRO A 216 17.88 10.41 -7.53
C PRO A 216 17.07 11.00 -8.71
N ASN A 217 17.76 11.43 -9.78
CA ASN A 217 17.15 12.01 -10.98
C ASN A 217 17.16 11.06 -12.20
N ALA A 218 16.91 9.76 -11.96
CA ALA A 218 16.93 8.72 -12.99
C ALA A 218 15.85 8.94 -14.08
N PRO A 219 15.89 8.24 -15.22
CA PRO A 219 14.75 8.20 -16.14
C PRO A 219 13.45 7.79 -15.43
N LEU A 220 12.32 8.34 -15.88
CA LEU A 220 11.00 7.89 -15.42
C LEU A 220 10.80 6.41 -15.75
N ALA A 221 10.31 5.64 -14.80
CA ALA A 221 10.00 4.22 -14.97
C ALA A 221 8.72 3.83 -14.24
N VAL A 222 7.93 2.94 -14.84
CA VAL A 222 6.81 2.27 -14.16
C VAL A 222 7.36 1.08 -13.37
N SER A 223 7.45 1.21 -12.05
CA SER A 223 7.84 0.11 -11.15
C SER A 223 6.71 -0.91 -10.96
N PHE A 224 5.45 -0.47 -11.09
CA PHE A 224 4.27 -1.35 -11.00
C PHE A 224 3.19 -0.92 -12.00
N GLY A 225 2.76 -1.85 -12.87
CA GLY A 225 1.71 -1.58 -13.83
C GLY A 225 0.30 -1.42 -13.23
N LEU A 226 -0.63 -0.90 -14.04
CA LEU A 226 -2.07 -1.05 -13.81
C LEU A 226 -2.46 -2.54 -13.65
N ARG A 227 -3.60 -2.82 -13.04
CA ARG A 227 -4.17 -4.17 -12.99
C ARG A 227 -4.53 -4.65 -14.41
N ASP A 228 -4.01 -5.80 -14.84
CA ASP A 228 -4.12 -6.36 -16.20
C ASP A 228 -5.52 -6.94 -16.54
N ILE A 229 -6.44 -6.90 -15.58
CA ILE A 229 -7.73 -7.58 -15.62
C ILE A 229 -8.87 -6.64 -15.21
N ALA A 230 -9.96 -6.68 -15.96
CA ALA A 230 -11.21 -5.98 -15.69
C ALA A 230 -12.43 -6.88 -15.99
N HIS A 231 -13.58 -6.56 -15.41
CA HIS A 231 -14.85 -7.26 -15.68
C HIS A 231 -15.78 -6.34 -16.47
N PRO A 232 -16.45 -6.82 -17.54
CA PRO A 232 -17.41 -6.01 -18.28
C PRO A 232 -18.55 -5.53 -17.37
N GLY A 233 -18.91 -4.26 -17.44
CA GLY A 233 -19.95 -3.64 -16.61
C GLY A 233 -19.56 -3.39 -15.14
N MET A 234 -18.37 -3.80 -14.68
CA MET A 234 -17.87 -3.49 -13.33
C MET A 234 -16.94 -2.28 -13.38
N ALA A 235 -17.08 -1.36 -12.43
CA ALA A 235 -16.16 -0.21 -12.34
C ALA A 235 -14.72 -0.68 -12.13
N TYR A 236 -13.81 -0.19 -12.97
CA TYR A 236 -12.38 -0.42 -12.89
C TYR A 236 -11.70 0.81 -12.28
N GLU A 237 -10.97 0.59 -11.18
CA GLU A 237 -10.02 1.56 -10.62
C GLU A 237 -8.64 0.90 -10.48
N SER A 238 -7.58 1.56 -10.94
CA SER A 238 -6.19 1.13 -10.67
C SER A 238 -5.21 2.29 -10.88
N ARG A 239 -4.03 2.22 -10.25
CA ARG A 239 -2.98 3.25 -10.29
C ARG A 239 -1.64 2.62 -10.69
N PRO A 240 -0.78 3.28 -11.48
CA PRO A 240 0.58 2.80 -11.72
C PRO A 240 1.50 3.22 -10.56
N GLY A 241 2.46 2.37 -10.21
CA GLY A 241 3.63 2.79 -9.43
C GLY A 241 4.67 3.38 -10.38
N VAL A 242 5.04 4.65 -10.17
CA VAL A 242 6.04 5.35 -10.98
C VAL A 242 7.16 5.86 -10.09
N VAL A 243 8.40 5.69 -10.55
CA VAL A 243 9.64 6.12 -9.89
C VAL A 243 10.59 6.80 -10.89
N GLY A 244 11.65 7.42 -10.40
CA GLY A 244 12.57 8.23 -11.20
C GLY A 244 12.00 9.61 -11.52
N GLY A 245 12.75 10.39 -12.29
CA GLY A 245 12.50 11.81 -12.53
C GLY A 245 12.42 12.64 -11.26
N ILE A 246 11.93 13.88 -11.40
CA ILE A 246 11.62 14.75 -10.27
C ILE A 246 10.13 14.68 -9.94
N PHE A 247 9.80 14.10 -8.78
CA PHE A 247 8.44 14.11 -8.22
C PHE A 247 8.04 15.53 -7.77
N PRO A 248 6.76 15.94 -7.88
CA PRO A 248 5.60 15.18 -8.34
C PRO A 248 5.46 15.05 -9.86
N TYR A 249 4.61 14.11 -10.27
CA TYR A 249 4.35 13.84 -11.68
C TYR A 249 3.06 14.50 -12.16
N THR A 250 2.85 14.51 -13.47
CA THR A 250 1.55 14.75 -14.09
C THR A 250 1.21 13.65 -15.09
N PHE A 251 -0.07 13.29 -15.19
CA PHE A 251 -0.56 12.17 -15.99
C PHE A 251 -1.61 12.60 -17.02
N ARG A 252 -1.51 12.07 -18.24
CA ARG A 252 -2.45 12.30 -19.35
C ARG A 252 -2.80 11.01 -20.06
N ILE A 253 -4.06 10.88 -20.48
CA ILE A 253 -4.47 9.85 -21.42
C ILE A 253 -4.00 10.26 -22.82
N LYS A 254 -3.23 9.40 -23.49
CA LYS A 254 -2.80 9.59 -24.89
C LYS A 254 -3.71 8.87 -25.87
N SER A 255 -4.11 7.64 -25.56
CA SER A 255 -5.00 6.84 -26.40
C SER A 255 -5.66 5.72 -25.60
N LEU A 256 -6.84 5.29 -26.08
CA LEU A 256 -7.48 4.04 -25.69
C LEU A 256 -7.81 3.26 -26.96
N THR A 257 -7.52 1.97 -26.99
CA THR A 257 -8.01 1.05 -28.02
C THR A 257 -8.71 -0.15 -27.40
N LEU A 258 -9.59 -0.80 -28.18
CA LEU A 258 -10.23 -2.07 -27.86
C LEU A 258 -10.02 -3.00 -29.05
N GLY A 259 -9.32 -4.12 -28.85
CA GLY A 259 -8.95 -5.03 -29.94
C GLY A 259 -8.11 -4.36 -31.04
N GLY A 260 -7.34 -3.32 -30.70
CA GLY A 260 -6.59 -2.50 -31.65
C GLY A 260 -7.38 -1.35 -32.29
N VAL A 261 -8.71 -1.30 -32.16
CA VAL A 261 -9.55 -0.23 -32.70
C VAL A 261 -9.60 0.94 -31.71
N ALA A 262 -9.27 2.16 -32.17
CA ALA A 262 -9.32 3.37 -31.36
C ALA A 262 -10.71 3.62 -30.75
N GLN A 263 -10.76 3.99 -29.48
CA GLN A 263 -11.97 4.26 -28.71
C GLN A 263 -12.03 5.71 -28.27
N ALA A 264 -13.24 6.24 -28.10
CA ALA A 264 -13.43 7.52 -27.40
C ALA A 264 -13.03 7.38 -25.93
N THR A 265 -12.46 8.43 -25.35
CA THR A 265 -12.07 8.49 -23.93
C THR A 265 -13.19 9.01 -23.01
N ALA A 266 -14.40 9.18 -23.53
CA ALA A 266 -15.56 9.56 -22.72
C ALA A 266 -15.86 8.47 -21.67
N GLY A 267 -15.99 8.85 -20.40
CA GLY A 267 -16.15 7.92 -19.28
C GLY A 267 -14.85 7.27 -18.78
N LEU A 268 -13.72 7.53 -19.44
CA LEU A 268 -12.37 7.25 -18.93
C LEU A 268 -11.80 8.53 -18.30
N SER A 269 -11.26 8.39 -17.09
CA SER A 269 -10.58 9.48 -16.37
C SER A 269 -9.25 9.00 -15.80
N VAL A 270 -8.34 9.95 -15.61
CA VAL A 270 -7.07 9.76 -14.92
C VAL A 270 -6.89 10.89 -13.90
N ASP A 271 -6.47 10.56 -12.68
CA ASP A 271 -6.06 11.56 -11.69
C ASP A 271 -4.81 12.31 -12.20
N TRP A 272 -4.89 13.64 -12.27
CA TRP A 272 -3.84 14.48 -12.87
C TRP A 272 -2.45 14.30 -12.24
N ARG A 273 -2.36 14.01 -10.94
CA ARG A 273 -1.08 13.90 -10.20
C ARG A 273 -0.71 12.48 -9.81
N ARG A 274 -1.71 11.63 -9.53
CA ARG A 274 -1.50 10.26 -9.02
C ARG A 274 -1.55 9.19 -10.11
N GLY A 275 -2.12 9.49 -11.28
CA GLY A 275 -2.26 8.52 -12.37
C GLY A 275 -3.33 7.46 -12.13
N THR A 276 -4.20 7.62 -11.12
CA THR A 276 -5.31 6.69 -10.85
C THR A 276 -6.30 6.72 -12.01
N VAL A 277 -6.38 5.62 -12.75
CA VAL A 277 -7.27 5.40 -13.89
C VAL A 277 -8.62 4.89 -13.41
N ARG A 278 -9.71 5.47 -13.94
CA ARG A 278 -11.09 5.02 -13.69
C ARG A 278 -11.91 4.98 -14.97
N PHE A 279 -12.56 3.85 -15.23
CA PHE A 279 -13.58 3.65 -16.28
C PHE A 279 -14.41 2.39 -15.99
N THR A 280 -15.48 2.16 -16.76
CA THR A 280 -16.22 0.89 -16.74
C THR A 280 -16.11 0.25 -18.12
N PRO A 281 -15.44 -0.90 -18.29
CA PRO A 281 -15.40 -1.59 -19.58
C PRO A 281 -16.81 -2.00 -20.01
N ALA A 282 -17.29 -1.51 -21.16
CA ALA A 282 -18.64 -1.80 -21.63
C ALA A 282 -18.79 -3.23 -22.20
N SER A 283 -17.69 -3.81 -22.71
CA SER A 283 -17.66 -5.13 -23.34
C SER A 283 -16.44 -5.94 -22.88
N GLU A 284 -16.41 -7.22 -23.23
CA GLU A 284 -15.19 -8.01 -23.18
C GLU A 284 -14.19 -7.57 -24.26
N GLY A 285 -12.92 -7.95 -24.08
CA GLY A 285 -11.84 -7.72 -25.03
C GLY A 285 -10.59 -7.06 -24.42
N SER A 286 -9.58 -6.91 -25.26
CA SER A 286 -8.28 -6.33 -24.89
C SER A 286 -8.32 -4.81 -25.02
N TYR A 287 -8.44 -4.10 -23.90
CA TYR A 287 -8.27 -2.66 -23.85
C TYR A 287 -6.77 -2.32 -23.76
N VAL A 288 -6.29 -1.39 -24.57
CA VAL A 288 -4.91 -0.84 -24.43
C VAL A 288 -5.00 0.64 -24.16
N LEU A 289 -4.58 1.04 -22.96
CA LEU A 289 -4.56 2.43 -22.50
C LEU A 289 -3.13 2.94 -22.51
N THR A 290 -2.87 4.01 -23.26
CA THR A 290 -1.57 4.71 -23.24
C THR A 290 -1.66 5.94 -22.36
N LEU A 291 -0.79 6.04 -21.36
CA LEU A 291 -0.62 7.22 -20.52
C LEU A 291 0.71 7.91 -20.83
N GLU A 292 0.69 9.24 -20.90
CA GLU A 292 1.90 10.07 -20.79
C GLU A 292 2.06 10.46 -19.31
N VAL A 293 3.26 10.23 -18.78
CA VAL A 293 3.72 10.72 -17.48
C VAL A 293 4.79 11.77 -17.72
N ARG A 294 4.72 12.90 -17.02
CA ARG A 294 5.77 13.93 -17.01
C ARG A 294 6.24 14.21 -15.59
N ASP A 295 7.55 14.40 -15.42
CA ASP A 295 8.14 14.84 -14.15
C ASP A 295 8.09 16.37 -14.02
N SER A 296 8.43 16.89 -12.83
CA SER A 296 8.47 18.32 -12.52
C SER A 296 9.90 18.89 -12.56
N GLY A 297 10.84 18.26 -13.25
CA GLY A 297 12.24 18.71 -13.30
C GLY A 297 12.43 20.00 -14.10
N THR A 298 13.56 20.68 -13.93
CA THR A 298 13.91 21.85 -14.77
C THR A 298 14.00 21.47 -16.24
N ALA A 299 14.65 20.34 -16.53
CA ALA A 299 14.56 19.62 -17.79
C ALA A 299 13.55 18.46 -17.65
N GLN A 300 12.27 18.76 -17.94
CA GLN A 300 11.19 17.78 -17.75
C GLN A 300 11.42 16.49 -18.56
N LYS A 301 11.34 15.35 -17.87
CA LYS A 301 11.31 14.02 -18.48
C LYS A 301 9.89 13.60 -18.76
N SER A 302 9.70 12.81 -19.82
CA SER A 302 8.42 12.21 -20.17
C SER A 302 8.55 10.72 -20.44
N LEU A 303 7.57 9.95 -19.99
CA LEU A 303 7.41 8.52 -20.29
C LEU A 303 6.02 8.29 -20.88
N GLU A 304 5.94 7.73 -22.08
CA GLU A 304 4.69 7.15 -22.59
C GLU A 304 4.68 5.65 -22.30
N GLN A 305 3.66 5.20 -21.57
CA GLN A 305 3.49 3.79 -21.21
C GLN A 305 2.11 3.29 -21.65
N SER A 306 2.10 2.20 -22.40
CA SER A 306 0.88 1.45 -22.72
C SER A 306 0.63 0.35 -21.70
N PHE A 307 -0.64 0.20 -21.30
CA PHE A 307 -1.12 -0.81 -20.36
C PHE A 307 -2.22 -1.63 -21.03
N THR A 308 -2.02 -2.95 -21.08
CA THR A 308 -3.03 -3.88 -21.58
C THR A 308 -3.92 -4.35 -20.44
N ILE A 309 -5.23 -4.13 -20.56
CA ILE A 309 -6.26 -4.50 -19.58
C ILE A 309 -7.25 -5.43 -20.28
N GLN A 310 -7.27 -6.69 -19.87
CA GLN A 310 -8.18 -7.70 -20.43
C GLN A 310 -9.52 -7.68 -19.70
N SER A 311 -10.57 -7.27 -20.41
CA SER A 311 -11.95 -7.35 -19.94
C SER A 311 -12.52 -8.74 -20.28
N ALA A 312 -12.79 -9.55 -19.26
CA ALA A 312 -13.38 -10.88 -19.44
C ALA A 312 -14.09 -11.34 -18.16
N ALA A 313 -15.40 -11.58 -18.22
CA ALA A 313 -16.21 -12.02 -17.08
C ALA A 313 -15.75 -13.39 -16.55
N ALA A 314 -15.36 -14.29 -17.44
CA ALA A 314 -14.87 -15.63 -17.10
C ALA A 314 -13.57 -15.64 -16.25
N ARG A 315 -12.84 -14.52 -16.17
CA ARG A 315 -11.67 -14.40 -15.28
C ARG A 315 -12.03 -14.02 -13.82
N PHE A 316 -13.30 -13.85 -13.46
CA PHE A 316 -13.70 -13.38 -12.13
C PHE A 316 -14.50 -14.42 -11.36
N LEU A 317 -14.07 -14.66 -10.13
CA LEU A 317 -14.77 -15.51 -9.15
C LEU A 317 -15.32 -14.63 -8.03
N PHE A 318 -16.64 -14.50 -7.96
CA PHE A 318 -17.33 -13.69 -6.96
C PHE A 318 -17.64 -14.49 -5.70
N VAL A 319 -17.44 -13.84 -4.56
CA VAL A 319 -17.71 -14.36 -3.21
C VAL A 319 -18.65 -13.42 -2.48
N ALA A 320 -19.69 -13.94 -1.83
CA ALA A 320 -20.66 -13.18 -1.06
C ALA A 320 -21.05 -13.94 0.21
N THR A 321 -21.39 -13.23 1.30
CA THR A 321 -21.74 -13.86 2.59
C THR A 321 -23.02 -14.70 2.55
N ASP A 322 -23.93 -14.38 1.62
CA ASP A 322 -25.16 -15.10 1.25
C ASP A 322 -24.96 -16.11 0.10
N GLY A 323 -23.72 -16.27 -0.38
CA GLY A 323 -23.34 -17.26 -1.38
C GLY A 323 -23.39 -18.71 -0.89
N ALA A 324 -22.97 -19.62 -1.76
CA ALA A 324 -22.86 -21.05 -1.45
C ALA A 324 -21.67 -21.68 -2.19
N ASP A 325 -20.92 -22.52 -1.50
CA ASP A 325 -19.74 -23.20 -2.04
C ASP A 325 -20.15 -24.49 -2.76
N ALA A 326 -20.36 -24.39 -4.07
CA ALA A 326 -20.76 -25.51 -4.93
C ALA A 326 -20.23 -25.36 -6.37
N PRO A 327 -20.06 -26.46 -7.13
CA PRO A 327 -19.73 -26.42 -8.55
C PRO A 327 -20.74 -25.60 -9.37
N GLY A 328 -20.29 -25.01 -10.48
CA GLY A 328 -21.15 -24.19 -11.36
C GLY A 328 -21.52 -22.80 -10.81
N ARG A 329 -21.04 -22.45 -9.60
CA ARG A 329 -21.15 -21.11 -9.02
C ARG A 329 -19.86 -20.30 -9.24
N GLY A 330 -19.77 -19.11 -8.65
CA GLY A 330 -18.65 -18.18 -8.76
C GLY A 330 -18.93 -16.96 -9.65
N THR A 331 -20.12 -16.83 -10.23
CA THR A 331 -20.53 -15.65 -11.00
C THR A 331 -21.15 -14.58 -10.09
N LEU A 332 -21.27 -13.33 -10.56
CA LEU A 332 -21.88 -12.25 -9.78
C LEU A 332 -23.34 -12.56 -9.36
N ALA A 333 -24.08 -13.29 -10.19
CA ALA A 333 -25.46 -13.72 -9.92
C ALA A 333 -25.55 -15.00 -9.06
N ALA A 334 -24.47 -15.79 -8.99
CA ALA A 334 -24.41 -17.02 -8.22
C ALA A 334 -23.04 -17.16 -7.53
N PRO A 335 -22.73 -16.34 -6.51
CA PRO A 335 -21.41 -16.28 -5.90
C PRO A 335 -21.11 -17.49 -5.02
N TYR A 336 -19.82 -17.77 -4.83
CA TYR A 336 -19.32 -18.64 -3.77
C TYR A 336 -19.56 -18.00 -2.40
N LYS A 337 -19.50 -18.79 -1.32
CA LYS A 337 -19.65 -18.32 0.05
C LYS A 337 -18.32 -17.93 0.70
N THR A 338 -17.28 -18.73 0.49
CA THR A 338 -16.00 -18.58 1.20
C THR A 338 -14.83 -18.26 0.28
N LEU A 339 -13.91 -17.44 0.78
CA LEU A 339 -12.66 -17.13 0.09
C LEU A 339 -11.79 -18.39 -0.11
N ALA A 340 -11.78 -19.30 0.87
CA ALA A 340 -11.05 -20.56 0.79
C ALA A 340 -11.55 -21.45 -0.37
N TYR A 341 -12.86 -21.57 -0.55
CA TYR A 341 -13.42 -22.32 -1.68
C TYR A 341 -13.11 -21.64 -3.02
N ALA A 342 -13.30 -20.33 -3.12
CA ALA A 342 -12.97 -19.56 -4.33
C ALA A 342 -11.50 -19.71 -4.73
N LEU A 343 -10.57 -19.64 -3.75
CA LEU A 343 -9.15 -19.85 -3.99
C LEU A 343 -8.85 -21.29 -4.46
N ALA A 344 -9.51 -22.29 -3.88
CA ALA A 344 -9.35 -23.68 -4.28
C ALA A 344 -9.79 -23.92 -5.75
N GLN A 345 -10.90 -23.32 -6.18
CA GLN A 345 -11.38 -23.37 -7.58
C GLN A 345 -10.56 -22.49 -8.54
N SER A 346 -9.79 -21.52 -8.02
CA SER A 346 -9.05 -20.56 -8.84
C SER A 346 -7.79 -21.14 -9.51
N GLY A 347 -7.26 -20.34 -10.43
CA GLY A 347 -6.02 -20.55 -11.19
C GLY A 347 -5.41 -19.19 -11.57
N PRO A 348 -4.20 -19.14 -12.17
CA PRO A 348 -3.38 -17.92 -12.26
C PRO A 348 -4.05 -16.74 -12.99
N GLN A 349 -4.90 -17.03 -13.97
CA GLN A 349 -5.64 -16.05 -14.75
C GLN A 349 -6.79 -15.37 -13.98
N HIS A 350 -7.25 -15.95 -12.87
CA HIS A 350 -8.46 -15.51 -12.18
C HIS A 350 -8.18 -14.37 -11.17
N ALA A 351 -9.18 -13.49 -11.01
CA ALA A 351 -9.34 -12.62 -9.86
C ALA A 351 -10.47 -13.14 -8.96
N ILE A 352 -10.34 -12.92 -7.65
CA ILE A 352 -11.38 -13.21 -6.67
C ILE A 352 -11.91 -11.88 -6.14
N VAL A 353 -13.22 -11.66 -6.28
CA VAL A 353 -13.90 -10.42 -5.88
C VAL A 353 -14.89 -10.70 -4.77
N LEU A 354 -14.73 -10.02 -3.65
CA LEU A 354 -15.59 -10.19 -2.49
C LEU A 354 -16.64 -9.07 -2.46
N ARG A 355 -17.91 -9.44 -2.26
CA ARG A 355 -19.03 -8.53 -2.03
C ARG A 355 -19.06 -8.06 -0.57
N LYS A 356 -19.81 -7.00 -0.27
CA LYS A 356 -19.91 -6.40 1.07
C LYS A 356 -20.14 -7.45 2.17
N GLY A 357 -19.45 -7.26 3.30
CA GLY A 357 -19.60 -8.12 4.48
C GLY A 357 -18.29 -8.50 5.14
N THR A 358 -18.40 -9.27 6.22
CA THR A 358 -17.27 -9.77 7.01
C THR A 358 -17.01 -11.23 6.70
N TYR A 359 -15.76 -11.56 6.38
CA TYR A 359 -15.30 -12.90 6.05
C TYR A 359 -14.24 -13.35 7.06
N LEU A 360 -14.27 -14.64 7.41
CA LEU A 360 -13.24 -15.30 8.21
C LEU A 360 -12.43 -16.21 7.26
N PRO A 361 -11.35 -15.72 6.63
CA PRO A 361 -10.66 -16.45 5.57
C PRO A 361 -9.81 -17.63 6.07
N GLY A 362 -9.50 -17.69 7.37
CA GLY A 362 -8.40 -18.51 7.88
C GLY A 362 -7.05 -18.02 7.32
N THR A 363 -6.01 -18.85 7.41
CA THR A 363 -4.72 -18.53 6.80
C THR A 363 -4.79 -18.72 5.27
N LEU A 364 -4.77 -17.61 4.54
CA LEU A 364 -4.84 -17.59 3.08
C LEU A 364 -3.44 -17.78 2.48
N ARG A 365 -3.21 -18.85 1.72
CA ARG A 365 -1.93 -19.09 1.03
C ARG A 365 -2.03 -18.75 -0.46
N VAL A 366 -1.35 -17.69 -0.89
CA VAL A 366 -1.33 -17.22 -2.27
C VAL A 366 -0.05 -17.68 -2.96
N LEU A 367 -0.23 -18.49 -4.00
CA LEU A 367 0.82 -19.17 -4.75
C LEU A 367 0.68 -18.87 -6.24
N ASP A 368 1.78 -19.00 -7.00
CA ASP A 368 1.82 -18.71 -8.44
C ASP A 368 0.84 -19.55 -9.30
N ASN A 369 0.41 -20.73 -8.82
CA ASN A 369 -0.55 -21.59 -9.51
C ASN A 369 -2.04 -21.26 -9.19
N LYS A 370 -2.31 -20.22 -8.39
CA LYS A 370 -3.65 -19.79 -7.96
C LYS A 370 -3.94 -18.34 -8.34
N ALA A 371 -5.18 -17.89 -8.10
CA ALA A 371 -5.53 -16.48 -8.26
C ALA A 371 -4.61 -15.61 -7.39
N LYS A 372 -4.04 -14.58 -8.03
CA LYS A 372 -3.16 -13.60 -7.39
C LYS A 372 -3.82 -12.23 -7.20
N GLN A 373 -5.02 -12.01 -7.77
CA GLN A 373 -5.75 -10.74 -7.68
C GLN A 373 -6.93 -10.90 -6.70
N PHE A 374 -6.87 -10.24 -5.55
CA PHE A 374 -7.93 -10.20 -4.55
C PHE A 374 -8.45 -8.77 -4.45
N LEU A 375 -9.75 -8.58 -4.72
CA LEU A 375 -10.38 -7.26 -4.79
C LEU A 375 -11.63 -7.22 -3.91
N ALA A 376 -11.83 -6.11 -3.20
CA ALA A 376 -13.18 -5.74 -2.77
C ALA A 376 -14.01 -5.31 -4.00
N TYR A 377 -15.31 -5.57 -3.98
CA TYR A 377 -16.22 -5.06 -5.00
C TYR A 377 -16.26 -3.51 -4.94
N PRO A 378 -16.32 -2.79 -6.07
CA PRO A 378 -16.28 -1.32 -6.08
C PRO A 378 -17.34 -0.67 -5.18
N ASP A 379 -16.91 0.31 -4.37
CA ASP A 379 -17.72 1.05 -3.39
C ASP A 379 -18.47 0.15 -2.37
N GLU A 380 -17.99 -1.07 -2.15
CA GLU A 380 -18.46 -1.96 -1.07
C GLU A 380 -17.39 -2.12 0.04
N VAL A 381 -17.84 -2.40 1.26
CA VAL A 381 -16.95 -2.68 2.39
C VAL A 381 -16.81 -4.17 2.60
N VAL A 382 -15.60 -4.67 2.40
CA VAL A 382 -15.21 -6.05 2.68
C VAL A 382 -14.27 -6.07 3.86
N THR A 383 -14.62 -6.79 4.92
CA THR A 383 -13.79 -6.96 6.11
C THR A 383 -13.25 -8.38 6.20
N LEU A 384 -11.94 -8.53 6.28
CA LEU A 384 -11.26 -9.79 6.55
C LEU A 384 -10.93 -9.87 8.06
N GLY A 385 -11.63 -10.73 8.79
CA GLY A 385 -11.39 -10.97 10.21
C GLY A 385 -10.47 -12.15 10.44
N PHE A 386 -9.28 -11.92 11.01
CA PHE A 386 -8.26 -12.96 11.19
C PHE A 386 -8.37 -13.77 12.49
N GLY A 387 -9.33 -13.40 13.36
CA GLY A 387 -9.83 -14.27 14.44
C GLY A 387 -8.80 -14.66 15.51
N GLY A 388 -7.69 -13.93 15.64
CA GLY A 388 -6.69 -14.19 16.68
C GLY A 388 -5.48 -15.04 16.26
N GLY A 389 -5.29 -15.33 14.97
CA GLY A 389 -4.09 -16.08 14.52
C GLY A 389 -3.97 -16.38 13.02
N SER A 390 -4.96 -15.98 12.22
CA SER A 390 -4.87 -16.09 10.75
C SER A 390 -4.01 -14.97 10.15
N HIS A 391 -3.48 -15.19 8.96
CA HIS A 391 -2.79 -14.18 8.17
C HIS A 391 -2.91 -14.51 6.68
N ILE A 392 -2.56 -13.56 5.81
CA ILE A 392 -2.34 -13.81 4.39
C ILE A 392 -0.86 -14.14 4.19
N SER A 393 -0.52 -15.27 3.58
CA SER A 393 0.84 -15.68 3.23
C SER A 393 0.98 -15.68 1.70
N VAL A 394 1.96 -14.95 1.17
CA VAL A 394 2.20 -14.76 -0.26
C VAL A 394 3.57 -15.34 -0.62
N SER A 395 3.57 -16.29 -1.56
CA SER A 395 4.78 -16.84 -2.17
C SER A 395 4.61 -16.82 -3.69
N SER A 396 5.16 -15.79 -4.34
CA SER A 396 4.95 -15.52 -5.77
C SER A 396 6.21 -14.94 -6.42
N SER A 397 6.76 -15.68 -7.37
CA SER A 397 7.95 -15.31 -8.13
C SER A 397 7.68 -15.04 -9.61
N THR A 398 6.44 -15.22 -10.08
CA THR A 398 6.05 -14.98 -11.48
C THR A 398 5.01 -13.87 -11.60
N ALA A 399 4.95 -13.21 -12.76
CA ALA A 399 3.89 -12.25 -13.05
C ALA A 399 2.50 -12.94 -13.17
N PRO A 400 1.38 -12.20 -13.01
CA PRO A 400 1.29 -10.86 -12.44
C PRO A 400 1.61 -10.86 -10.94
N ALA A 401 2.00 -9.68 -10.42
CA ALA A 401 2.15 -9.41 -9.00
C ALA A 401 0.91 -9.85 -8.20
N ALA A 402 1.11 -10.37 -6.98
CA ALA A 402 0.02 -10.59 -6.04
C ALA A 402 -0.59 -9.23 -5.63
N ARG A 403 -1.92 -9.14 -5.54
CA ARG A 403 -2.64 -7.89 -5.23
C ARG A 403 -3.75 -8.10 -4.22
N PHE A 404 -3.82 -7.20 -3.25
CA PHE A 404 -4.93 -7.05 -2.31
C PHE A 404 -5.40 -5.61 -2.36
N GLU A 405 -6.57 -5.36 -2.95
CA GLU A 405 -7.09 -4.00 -3.17
C GLU A 405 -8.47 -3.79 -2.51
N GLY A 406 -8.59 -2.80 -1.63
CA GLY A 406 -9.88 -2.30 -1.09
C GLY A 406 -10.42 -2.94 0.19
N PHE A 407 -9.64 -3.75 0.91
CA PHE A 407 -10.10 -4.49 2.11
C PHE A 407 -9.96 -3.71 3.43
N ASP A 408 -10.89 -3.92 4.36
CA ASP A 408 -10.61 -3.76 5.78
C ASP A 408 -10.02 -5.07 6.32
N ILE A 409 -9.02 -5.00 7.21
CA ILE A 409 -8.41 -6.16 7.89
C ILE A 409 -8.43 -5.91 9.40
N THR A 410 -8.94 -6.88 10.18
CA THR A 410 -9.14 -6.77 11.65
C THR A 410 -8.71 -8.05 12.37
N GLY A 411 -8.31 -7.92 13.64
CA GLY A 411 -7.88 -9.04 14.47
C GLY A 411 -6.51 -9.60 14.08
N VAL A 412 -5.60 -8.75 13.59
CA VAL A 412 -4.24 -9.14 13.21
C VAL A 412 -3.47 -9.57 14.46
N ARG A 413 -2.94 -10.79 14.49
CA ARG A 413 -2.05 -11.27 15.56
C ARG A 413 -0.69 -11.58 14.98
N GLN A 414 0.33 -10.92 15.53
CA GLN A 414 1.72 -10.96 15.07
C GLN A 414 1.93 -10.40 13.66
N TRP A 415 1.32 -11.00 12.62
CA TRP A 415 1.45 -10.57 11.22
C TRP A 415 0.11 -10.55 10.48
N GLY A 416 -0.10 -9.56 9.61
CA GLY A 416 -1.31 -9.43 8.79
C GLY A 416 -1.14 -10.04 7.39
N ILE A 417 -0.30 -9.41 6.56
CA ILE A 417 0.11 -9.91 5.25
C ILE A 417 1.60 -10.24 5.31
N VAL A 418 1.95 -11.47 4.91
CA VAL A 418 3.27 -12.08 5.04
C VAL A 418 3.78 -12.43 3.63
N SER A 419 5.04 -12.12 3.34
CA SER A 419 5.66 -12.25 2.01
C SER A 419 6.92 -13.12 2.08
N ASP A 420 6.95 -14.24 1.36
CA ASP A 420 8.12 -15.15 1.27
C ASP A 420 8.09 -16.09 0.04
N PRO A 421 8.87 -15.80 -1.01
CA PRO A 421 9.28 -14.47 -1.47
C PRO A 421 8.21 -13.85 -2.39
N SER A 422 8.31 -12.54 -2.66
CA SER A 422 7.40 -11.82 -3.59
C SER A 422 8.19 -11.11 -4.70
N ARG A 423 8.95 -11.88 -5.49
CA ARG A 423 9.88 -11.35 -6.51
C ARG A 423 9.17 -10.69 -7.70
N ALA A 424 7.93 -11.10 -7.99
CA ALA A 424 7.12 -10.50 -9.05
C ALA A 424 6.25 -9.32 -8.58
N GLY A 425 6.39 -8.91 -7.32
CA GLY A 425 5.60 -7.84 -6.71
C GLY A 425 4.49 -8.34 -5.77
N LEU A 426 4.33 -7.64 -4.65
CA LEU A 426 3.16 -7.67 -3.79
C LEU A 426 2.56 -6.26 -3.69
N VAL A 427 1.35 -6.08 -4.21
CA VAL A 427 0.55 -4.87 -4.12
C VAL A 427 -0.43 -4.97 -2.96
N VAL A 428 -0.33 -4.03 -2.02
CA VAL A 428 -1.31 -3.80 -0.95
C VAL A 428 -1.82 -2.37 -1.13
N ARG A 429 -3.09 -2.21 -1.52
CA ARG A 429 -3.63 -0.91 -1.93
C ARG A 429 -5.03 -0.65 -1.39
N HIS A 430 -5.29 0.58 -0.93
CA HIS A 430 -6.60 0.95 -0.36
C HIS A 430 -7.05 -0.04 0.74
N VAL A 431 -6.10 -0.68 1.43
CA VAL A 431 -6.36 -1.57 2.56
C VAL A 431 -6.36 -0.75 3.83
N ARG A 432 -7.35 -0.97 4.71
CA ARG A 432 -7.35 -0.44 6.07
C ARG A 432 -7.11 -1.55 7.08
N PHE A 433 -5.92 -1.55 7.67
CA PHE A 433 -5.64 -2.35 8.85
C PHE A 433 -6.26 -1.65 10.05
N LEU A 434 -7.29 -2.25 10.65
CA LEU A 434 -8.08 -1.66 11.73
C LEU A 434 -7.35 -1.77 13.08
N ASP A 435 -6.84 -2.96 13.39
CA ASP A 435 -6.26 -3.32 14.67
C ASP A 435 -5.27 -4.49 14.54
N GLY A 436 -4.22 -4.46 15.36
CA GLY A 436 -3.26 -5.55 15.49
C GLY A 436 -2.66 -5.68 16.89
N GLU A 437 -2.15 -6.86 17.23
CA GLU A 437 -1.53 -7.14 18.53
C GLU A 437 -0.36 -8.13 18.40
N ALA A 438 0.77 -7.80 19.03
CA ALA A 438 1.94 -8.65 19.11
C ALA A 438 1.70 -9.83 20.06
N THR A 439 1.96 -11.05 19.60
CA THR A 439 2.07 -12.22 20.49
C THR A 439 3.51 -12.46 20.92
N ASN A 440 4.48 -12.11 20.08
CA ASN A 440 5.90 -12.04 20.43
C ASN A 440 6.51 -10.70 19.98
N ASN A 441 6.83 -9.84 20.96
CA ASN A 441 7.44 -8.53 20.74
C ASN A 441 8.85 -8.58 20.13
N SER A 442 9.55 -9.72 20.18
CA SER A 442 10.89 -9.90 19.63
C SER A 442 10.91 -10.35 18.15
N GLU A 443 9.77 -10.82 17.64
CA GLU A 443 9.63 -11.37 16.28
C GLU A 443 9.22 -10.32 15.22
N ASN A 444 9.45 -9.03 15.52
CA ASN A 444 9.18 -7.91 14.62
C ASN A 444 7.72 -7.87 14.09
N PRO A 445 6.72 -7.87 15.00
CA PRO A 445 5.30 -7.89 14.66
C PRO A 445 4.94 -6.70 13.75
N ALA A 446 4.10 -6.94 12.74
CA ALA A 446 3.72 -5.90 11.79
C ALA A 446 2.42 -6.20 11.03
N PHE A 447 1.75 -5.17 10.53
CA PHE A 447 0.62 -5.36 9.61
C PHE A 447 1.05 -6.01 8.28
N ILE A 448 2.22 -5.63 7.75
CA ILE A 448 2.84 -6.26 6.58
C ILE A 448 4.26 -6.72 6.95
N HIS A 449 4.61 -7.97 6.65
CA HIS A 449 5.90 -8.57 6.97
C HIS A 449 6.53 -9.23 5.74
N GLY A 450 7.80 -8.92 5.44
CA GLY A 450 8.62 -9.66 4.48
C GLY A 450 9.69 -10.46 5.21
N TRP A 451 9.82 -11.75 4.93
CA TRP A 451 10.80 -12.63 5.61
C TRP A 451 12.22 -12.49 5.04
N GLY A 452 13.23 -12.40 5.90
CA GLY A 452 14.62 -12.36 5.48
C GLY A 452 15.26 -13.74 5.40
N ASP A 453 15.97 -14.03 4.30
CA ASP A 453 16.95 -15.12 4.23
C ASP A 453 18.33 -14.48 4.12
N THR A 454 19.29 -14.89 4.96
CA THR A 454 20.56 -14.19 5.23
C THR A 454 21.51 -14.07 4.01
N GLY A 455 21.19 -13.22 3.04
CA GLY A 455 21.95 -13.06 1.80
C GLY A 455 21.77 -11.70 1.11
N PRO A 456 22.77 -11.24 0.34
CA PRO A 456 22.86 -9.85 -0.14
C PRO A 456 21.95 -9.51 -1.33
N ALA A 457 20.98 -10.35 -1.68
CA ALA A 457 20.05 -10.13 -2.79
C ALA A 457 18.64 -9.88 -2.28
N TRP A 458 18.01 -8.78 -2.73
CA TRP A 458 16.62 -8.48 -2.39
C TRP A 458 15.68 -9.61 -2.87
N ARG A 459 14.70 -9.95 -2.03
CA ARG A 459 13.78 -11.09 -2.21
C ARG A 459 12.35 -10.66 -2.53
N HIS A 460 11.99 -9.42 -2.23
CA HIS A 460 10.62 -8.92 -2.35
C HIS A 460 10.56 -7.56 -3.02
N GLN A 461 9.55 -7.35 -3.85
CA GLN A 461 9.18 -6.05 -4.36
C GLN A 461 7.79 -5.69 -3.84
N PHE A 462 7.61 -4.53 -3.20
CA PHE A 462 6.33 -4.13 -2.60
C PHE A 462 5.78 -2.85 -3.24
N LEU A 463 4.46 -2.81 -3.46
CA LEU A 463 3.71 -1.57 -3.66
C LEU A 463 2.72 -1.44 -2.52
N ILE A 464 3.04 -0.61 -1.53
CA ILE A 464 2.19 -0.34 -0.36
C ILE A 464 1.65 1.07 -0.58
N GLN A 465 0.46 1.17 -1.19
CA GLN A 465 -0.05 2.42 -1.75
C GLN A 465 -1.46 2.78 -1.27
N ASP A 466 -1.68 4.01 -0.81
CA ASP A 466 -3.01 4.53 -0.41
C ASP A 466 -3.66 3.72 0.74
N ASN A 467 -2.90 3.18 1.70
CA ASN A 467 -3.42 2.38 2.81
C ASN A 467 -3.57 3.16 4.13
N ASP A 468 -4.49 2.71 4.99
CA ASP A 468 -4.66 3.19 6.36
C ASP A 468 -4.15 2.13 7.37
N PHE A 469 -3.34 2.53 8.33
CA PHE A 469 -2.84 1.68 9.42
C PHE A 469 -3.30 2.23 10.77
N GLY A 470 -4.25 1.53 11.38
CA GLY A 470 -4.80 1.77 12.71
C GLY A 470 -3.90 1.28 13.84
N THR A 471 -4.47 1.16 15.04
CA THR A 471 -3.70 0.90 16.26
C THR A 471 -3.08 -0.49 16.29
N TYR A 472 -1.82 -0.59 16.71
CA TYR A 472 -1.16 -1.86 16.99
C TYR A 472 -0.73 -1.90 18.47
N VAL A 473 -0.96 -3.03 19.14
CA VAL A 473 -0.64 -3.23 20.56
C VAL A 473 0.66 -4.03 20.70
N GLY A 474 1.61 -3.50 21.47
CA GLY A 474 2.95 -4.07 21.65
C GLY A 474 3.99 -3.43 20.74
N ASN A 475 5.13 -4.10 20.54
CA ASN A 475 6.30 -3.59 19.82
C ASN A 475 6.16 -3.71 18.29
N GLY A 476 4.97 -3.37 17.77
CA GLY A 476 4.62 -3.53 16.36
C GLY A 476 5.18 -2.45 15.43
N TYR A 477 4.89 -2.63 14.14
CA TYR A 477 5.15 -1.70 13.04
C TYR A 477 3.99 -1.72 12.04
N ALA A 478 3.90 -0.71 11.17
CA ALA A 478 3.08 -0.80 9.96
C ALA A 478 3.66 -1.86 9.01
N THR A 479 4.99 -1.82 8.83
CA THR A 479 5.72 -2.81 8.03
C THR A 479 7.00 -3.23 8.73
N THR A 480 7.34 -4.52 8.67
CA THR A 480 8.71 -5.01 8.87
C THR A 480 9.15 -5.66 7.56
N LEU A 481 10.08 -5.04 6.85
CA LEU A 481 10.52 -5.49 5.53
C LEU A 481 11.98 -5.94 5.61
N PHE A 482 12.23 -7.24 5.53
CA PHE A 482 13.56 -7.75 5.22
C PHE A 482 13.72 -7.84 3.68
N ASP A 483 14.95 -7.74 3.19
CA ASP A 483 15.34 -7.93 1.78
C ASP A 483 14.42 -7.26 0.74
N ALA A 484 13.95 -6.04 1.05
CA ALA A 484 13.06 -5.29 0.18
C ALA A 484 13.83 -4.57 -0.92
N GLY A 485 13.47 -4.87 -2.17
CA GLY A 485 14.06 -4.30 -3.38
C GLY A 485 13.03 -3.54 -4.21
N HIS A 486 13.40 -2.43 -4.84
CA HIS A 486 12.60 -1.68 -5.83
C HIS A 486 11.14 -1.41 -5.40
N SER A 487 10.93 -1.21 -4.10
CA SER A 487 9.61 -1.06 -3.50
C SER A 487 9.14 0.40 -3.47
N LEU A 488 7.83 0.61 -3.55
CA LEU A 488 7.19 1.93 -3.46
C LEU A 488 6.16 1.94 -2.32
N ILE A 489 6.44 2.71 -1.28
CA ILE A 489 5.60 2.90 -0.10
C ILE A 489 5.05 4.33 -0.15
N GLU A 490 3.83 4.48 -0.66
CA GLU A 490 3.30 5.76 -1.12
C GLU A 490 1.89 6.08 -0.58
N ASN A 491 1.63 7.34 -0.21
CA ASN A 491 0.30 7.83 0.18
C ASN A 491 -0.38 7.11 1.37
N ASN A 492 0.36 6.43 2.24
CA ASN A 492 -0.22 5.72 3.38
C ASN A 492 -0.41 6.63 4.60
N GLN A 493 -1.28 6.23 5.51
CA GLN A 493 -1.56 6.95 6.75
C GLN A 493 -1.39 6.03 7.97
N LEU A 494 -0.56 6.46 8.93
CA LEU A 494 -0.20 5.68 10.10
C LEU A 494 -0.65 6.41 11.38
N ASN A 495 -1.52 5.74 12.16
CA ASN A 495 -1.88 6.13 13.52
C ASN A 495 -1.82 4.89 14.43
N LEU A 496 -0.60 4.39 14.63
CA LEU A 496 -0.34 3.08 15.24
C LEU A 496 -0.52 3.04 16.76
N GLY A 497 -0.59 4.19 17.43
CA GLY A 497 -0.62 4.26 18.89
C GLY A 497 0.77 4.08 19.52
N LYS A 498 0.87 3.29 20.59
CA LYS A 498 2.12 3.05 21.32
C LYS A 498 2.84 1.81 20.78
N VAL A 499 3.75 2.02 19.83
CA VAL A 499 4.53 0.97 19.15
C VAL A 499 6.01 1.35 19.04
N ASN A 500 6.83 0.46 18.45
CA ASN A 500 8.24 0.77 18.20
C ASN A 500 8.43 1.83 17.11
N GLY A 501 7.74 1.67 15.98
CA GLY A 501 7.92 2.52 14.79
C GLY A 501 6.80 2.40 13.76
N GLY A 502 6.97 3.12 12.65
CA GLY A 502 6.07 3.12 11.51
C GLY A 502 6.48 2.10 10.45
N PHE A 503 7.22 2.56 9.44
CA PHE A 503 7.81 1.70 8.41
C PHE A 503 9.21 1.27 8.82
N HIS A 504 9.42 -0.03 9.04
CA HIS A 504 10.74 -0.61 9.30
C HIS A 504 11.24 -1.36 8.06
N ASP A 505 12.17 -0.74 7.33
CA ASP A 505 13.03 -1.39 6.34
C ASP A 505 14.26 -1.94 7.07
N LYS A 506 14.38 -3.26 7.16
CA LYS A 506 15.14 -3.89 8.23
C LYS A 506 16.55 -4.29 7.83
N ASP A 507 16.68 -5.14 6.81
CA ASP A 507 17.91 -5.92 6.62
C ASP A 507 18.76 -5.41 5.46
N ASN A 508 18.44 -5.82 4.24
CA ASN A 508 19.12 -5.43 3.00
C ASN A 508 18.19 -4.56 2.12
N ALA A 509 18.12 -3.27 2.40
CA ALA A 509 17.22 -2.32 1.75
C ALA A 509 17.80 -1.83 0.40
N GLN A 510 17.09 -2.02 -0.71
CA GLN A 510 17.64 -1.75 -2.06
C GLN A 510 16.65 -0.99 -2.94
N HIS A 511 16.98 0.23 -3.38
CA HIS A 511 16.15 1.01 -4.32
C HIS A 511 14.70 1.30 -3.85
N ASN A 512 14.45 1.34 -2.55
CA ASN A 512 13.11 1.56 -1.99
C ASN A 512 12.75 3.05 -1.90
N THR A 513 11.50 3.39 -2.24
CA THR A 513 10.97 4.77 -2.22
C THR A 513 9.85 4.90 -1.19
N TYR A 514 9.94 5.89 -0.30
CA TYR A 514 8.94 6.24 0.70
C TYR A 514 8.43 7.66 0.46
N ARG A 515 7.18 7.84 0.02
CA ARG A 515 6.65 9.19 -0.28
C ARG A 515 5.18 9.47 0.00
N GLU A 516 4.87 10.76 0.22
CA GLU A 516 3.52 11.26 0.52
C GLU A 516 2.82 10.55 1.69
N ASN A 517 3.57 9.89 2.59
CA ASN A 517 3.00 9.21 3.74
C ASN A 517 2.73 10.21 4.88
N TYR A 518 1.62 10.01 5.59
CA TYR A 518 1.28 10.73 6.81
C TYR A 518 1.50 9.82 8.02
N ILE A 519 2.43 10.18 8.89
CA ILE A 519 2.82 9.39 10.05
C ILE A 519 2.63 10.23 11.30
N VAL A 520 1.69 9.84 12.17
CA VAL A 520 1.37 10.57 13.39
C VAL A 520 1.40 9.67 14.63
N PHE A 521 2.01 10.20 15.69
CA PHE A 521 2.03 9.61 17.03
C PHE A 521 1.48 10.62 18.05
N SER A 522 1.13 10.16 19.25
CA SER A 522 0.78 11.08 20.35
C SER A 522 2.04 11.76 20.92
N ASP A 523 1.89 12.95 21.51
CA ASP A 523 2.99 13.66 22.17
C ASP A 523 3.70 12.82 23.26
N ALA A 524 2.95 11.90 23.88
CA ALA A 524 3.42 10.97 24.92
C ALA A 524 4.12 9.71 24.36
N HIS A 525 3.98 9.41 23.06
CA HIS A 525 4.53 8.23 22.40
C HIS A 525 5.34 8.62 21.15
N ARG A 526 6.03 9.77 21.22
CA ARG A 526 6.95 10.22 20.18
C ARG A 526 8.05 9.20 19.92
N THR A 527 8.34 8.94 18.65
CA THR A 527 9.35 7.95 18.23
C THR A 527 10.27 8.48 17.13
N ALA A 528 11.54 8.07 17.14
CA ALA A 528 12.46 8.32 16.04
C ALA A 528 12.19 7.44 14.81
N MET A 529 11.42 6.37 14.98
CA MET A 529 11.36 5.23 14.07
C MET A 529 10.14 5.30 13.14
N GLY A 530 9.71 6.50 12.73
CA GLY A 530 8.55 6.68 11.84
C GLY A 530 8.81 6.08 10.47
N ILE A 531 9.96 6.40 9.89
CA ILE A 531 10.57 5.66 8.78
C ILE A 531 11.97 5.24 9.26
N GLN A 532 12.16 3.94 9.46
CA GLN A 532 13.40 3.34 9.94
C GLN A 532 14.03 2.55 8.79
N ILE A 533 15.23 2.95 8.37
CA ILE A 533 16.12 2.15 7.53
C ILE A 533 17.19 1.59 8.46
N SER A 534 17.04 0.35 8.91
CA SER A 534 17.96 -0.28 9.86
C SER A 534 19.31 -0.62 9.23
N ALA A 535 19.28 -1.13 7.98
CA ALA A 535 20.43 -1.68 7.28
C ALA A 535 21.19 -2.73 8.13
N GLN A 536 20.50 -3.79 8.57
CA GLN A 536 21.11 -4.81 9.44
C GLN A 536 22.24 -5.59 8.73
N ASP A 537 22.13 -5.81 7.41
CA ASP A 537 23.24 -6.23 6.54
C ASP A 537 23.82 -5.06 5.73
N ASN A 538 22.99 -4.39 4.91
CA ASN A 538 23.39 -3.32 4.00
C ASN A 538 22.19 -2.44 3.60
N SER A 539 22.44 -1.28 2.98
CA SER A 539 21.40 -0.54 2.27
C SER A 539 21.95 0.28 1.11
N ALA A 540 21.22 0.36 0.00
CA ALA A 540 21.57 1.25 -1.12
C ALA A 540 20.35 1.90 -1.80
N ASN A 541 20.55 3.12 -2.30
CA ASN A 541 19.62 3.82 -3.20
C ASN A 541 18.21 4.05 -2.62
N VAL A 542 18.10 4.29 -1.31
CA VAL A 542 16.82 4.51 -0.63
C VAL A 542 16.41 5.99 -0.72
N HIS A 543 15.16 6.24 -1.13
CA HIS A 543 14.64 7.58 -1.38
C HIS A 543 13.43 7.87 -0.47
N ILE A 544 13.57 8.83 0.45
CA ILE A 544 12.54 9.19 1.44
C ILE A 544 12.15 10.64 1.21
N HIS A 545 10.98 10.90 0.63
CA HIS A 545 10.59 12.26 0.27
C HIS A 545 9.12 12.60 0.38
N HIS A 546 8.79 13.88 0.57
CA HIS A 546 7.41 14.38 0.60
C HIS A 546 6.53 13.76 1.70
N ASN A 547 7.13 13.20 2.77
CA ASN A 547 6.38 12.62 3.90
C ASN A 547 6.12 13.67 5.00
N LEU A 548 4.95 13.60 5.63
CA LEU A 548 4.62 14.37 6.84
C LEU A 548 4.71 13.47 8.06
N LEU A 549 5.67 13.77 8.94
CA LEU A 549 5.92 13.05 10.17
C LEU A 549 5.67 13.99 11.36
N ILE A 550 4.62 13.71 12.13
CA ILE A 550 4.26 14.45 13.34
C ILE A 550 4.49 13.55 14.54
N ASN A 551 5.22 14.05 15.54
CA ASN A 551 5.64 13.25 16.69
C ASN A 551 6.49 12.02 16.29
N SER A 552 7.05 12.04 15.08
CA SER A 552 7.70 10.90 14.45
C SER A 552 8.91 11.35 13.65
N GLY A 553 9.96 10.52 13.59
CA GLY A 553 11.21 10.81 12.89
C GLY A 553 11.49 9.88 11.70
N ILE A 554 12.58 10.19 11.00
CA ILE A 554 13.24 9.30 10.04
C ILE A 554 14.54 8.84 10.72
N HIS A 555 14.94 7.57 10.63
CA HIS A 555 16.17 7.07 11.26
C HIS A 555 16.94 6.12 10.32
N LEU A 556 18.20 6.44 10.06
CA LEU A 556 19.06 5.71 9.13
C LEU A 556 20.17 4.93 9.86
N GLY A 557 20.39 3.67 9.48
CA GLY A 557 21.54 2.84 9.87
C GLY A 557 21.57 2.36 11.31
N VAL A 558 20.41 2.16 11.91
CA VAL A 558 20.27 1.83 13.34
C VAL A 558 20.84 0.46 13.70
N GLN A 559 20.93 -0.47 12.74
CA GLN A 559 21.42 -1.84 12.98
C GLN A 559 22.64 -2.21 12.13
N CYS A 560 23.23 -1.24 11.44
CA CYS A 560 24.42 -1.38 10.58
C CYS A 560 25.72 -1.41 11.42
N PHE A 561 25.77 -2.32 12.39
CA PHE A 561 26.79 -2.34 13.47
C PHE A 561 28.18 -2.76 13.02
N GLN A 562 28.28 -3.55 11.94
CA GLN A 562 29.55 -4.03 11.42
C GLN A 562 30.24 -2.94 10.60
N THR A 563 31.56 -2.78 10.71
CA THR A 563 32.32 -1.80 9.91
C THR A 563 32.31 -2.10 8.41
N THR A 564 31.92 -3.32 8.02
CA THR A 564 31.67 -3.78 6.66
C THR A 564 30.30 -3.38 6.12
N CYS A 565 29.29 -3.22 6.98
CA CYS A 565 27.93 -2.83 6.58
C CYS A 565 27.96 -1.44 5.92
N SER A 566 27.39 -1.34 4.73
CA SER A 566 27.40 -0.12 3.92
C SER A 566 26.01 0.48 3.76
N MET A 567 25.93 1.82 3.86
CA MET A 567 24.78 2.62 3.46
C MET A 567 25.19 3.56 2.34
N ARG A 568 24.63 3.37 1.15
CA ARG A 568 25.03 4.08 -0.06
C ARG A 568 23.85 4.81 -0.70
N ASP A 569 24.05 6.05 -1.13
CA ASP A 569 23.06 6.85 -1.86
C ASP A 569 21.68 6.88 -1.21
N HIS A 570 21.57 7.56 -0.05
CA HIS A 570 20.31 7.72 0.68
C HIS A 570 19.83 9.16 0.57
N ASP A 571 18.73 9.36 -0.14
CA ASP A 571 18.16 10.67 -0.42
C ASP A 571 16.96 10.93 0.50
N VAL A 572 17.17 11.73 1.55
CA VAL A 572 16.12 12.15 2.48
C VAL A 572 15.79 13.61 2.21
N HIS A 573 14.80 13.88 1.38
CA HIS A 573 14.53 15.24 0.95
C HIS A 573 13.06 15.66 0.94
N HIS A 574 12.77 16.94 1.09
CA HIS A 574 11.39 17.44 1.04
C HIS A 574 10.46 16.74 2.06
N ASN A 575 10.94 16.31 3.23
CA ASN A 575 10.06 15.81 4.29
C ASN A 575 9.66 16.97 5.23
N THR A 576 8.63 16.76 6.03
CA THR A 576 8.26 17.68 7.12
C THR A 576 8.18 16.90 8.41
N VAL A 577 9.14 17.15 9.31
CA VAL A 577 9.34 16.43 10.57
C VAL A 577 9.03 17.39 11.71
N VAL A 578 8.03 17.06 12.52
CA VAL A 578 7.48 17.94 13.57
C VAL A 578 7.56 17.26 14.93
N LYS A 579 8.08 17.97 15.94
CA LYS A 579 8.39 17.49 17.30
C LYS A 579 9.34 16.28 17.37
N HIS A 580 10.05 15.99 16.28
CA HIS A 580 11.09 14.97 16.18
C HIS A 580 12.22 15.40 15.23
N ARG A 581 13.29 14.59 15.16
CA ARG A 581 14.52 14.77 14.39
C ARG A 581 14.68 13.78 13.23
N ILE A 582 15.64 14.03 12.35
CA ILE A 582 16.22 13.02 11.44
C ILE A 582 17.40 12.34 12.16
N GLY A 583 17.38 11.01 12.24
CA GLY A 583 18.34 10.22 13.00
C GLY A 583 19.40 9.57 12.11
N LEU A 584 20.64 9.53 12.61
CA LEU A 584 21.79 8.89 11.97
C LEU A 584 22.45 7.95 13.00
N GLY A 585 22.22 6.64 12.85
CA GLY A 585 22.87 5.58 13.62
C GLY A 585 24.24 5.23 13.07
N TRP A 586 24.68 3.98 13.26
CA TRP A 586 25.99 3.47 12.85
C TRP A 586 26.23 3.58 11.32
N GLY A 587 25.23 3.21 10.52
CA GLY A 587 25.41 3.01 9.08
C GLY A 587 25.95 4.21 8.29
N PRO A 588 25.40 5.44 8.42
CA PRO A 588 25.91 6.61 7.69
C PRO A 588 27.37 6.97 7.99
N PHE A 589 27.92 6.58 9.16
CA PHE A 589 29.29 6.87 9.55
C PHE A 589 30.28 5.75 9.21
N ASN A 590 29.83 4.56 8.78
CA ASN A 590 30.73 3.46 8.45
C ASN A 590 31.73 3.82 7.31
N PRO A 591 32.95 3.26 7.30
CA PRO A 591 33.98 3.57 6.31
C PRO A 591 33.57 3.30 4.86
N THR A 592 32.67 2.35 4.63
CA THR A 592 32.15 1.96 3.30
C THR A 592 30.94 2.79 2.83
N SER A 593 30.31 3.57 3.72
CA SER A 593 29.10 4.36 3.43
C SER A 593 29.39 5.69 2.76
N TYR A 594 28.50 6.15 1.88
CA TYR A 594 28.60 7.45 1.18
C TYR A 594 27.26 7.85 0.54
N GLY A 595 27.14 9.10 0.09
CA GLY A 595 25.95 9.57 -0.64
C GLY A 595 24.71 9.73 0.23
N THR A 596 24.85 9.91 1.55
CA THR A 596 23.69 10.31 2.38
C THR A 596 23.42 11.80 2.18
N ARG A 597 22.30 12.14 1.56
CA ARG A 597 21.92 13.51 1.20
C ARG A 597 20.62 13.87 1.92
N ILE A 598 20.68 14.88 2.79
CA ILE A 598 19.54 15.34 3.59
C ILE A 598 19.21 16.77 3.17
N SER A 599 18.27 16.95 2.23
CA SER A 599 18.05 18.28 1.64
C SER A 599 16.60 18.75 1.57
N HIS A 600 16.37 20.07 1.58
CA HIS A 600 15.03 20.64 1.41
C HIS A 600 13.97 20.16 2.44
N ASN A 601 14.39 19.61 3.58
CA ASN A 601 13.48 19.16 4.63
C ASN A 601 13.06 20.34 5.51
N ILE A 602 11.89 20.22 6.11
CA ILE A 602 11.43 21.08 7.20
C ILE A 602 11.55 20.27 8.49
N ILE A 603 12.36 20.73 9.44
CA ILE A 603 12.60 20.08 10.74
C ILE A 603 12.20 21.06 11.85
N SER A 604 10.99 20.93 12.36
CA SER A 604 10.45 21.74 13.47
C SER A 604 10.37 20.91 14.73
N ASN A 605 11.49 20.78 15.42
CA ASN A 605 11.72 19.78 16.46
C ASN A 605 11.74 20.37 17.89
N GLY A 606 11.72 21.70 18.02
CA GLY A 606 11.63 22.40 19.30
C GLY A 606 12.93 22.29 20.10
N SER A 607 12.87 21.69 21.30
CA SER A 607 14.03 21.53 22.19
C SER A 607 14.86 20.27 21.96
N LEU A 608 14.50 19.43 20.97
CA LEU A 608 15.36 18.33 20.53
C LEU A 608 16.49 18.86 19.63
N SER A 609 17.54 18.08 19.41
CA SER A 609 18.49 18.34 18.32
C SER A 609 17.87 17.96 16.96
N PRO A 610 18.11 18.71 15.87
CA PRO A 610 17.49 18.44 14.55
C PRO A 610 18.05 17.18 13.88
N TYR A 611 19.29 16.83 14.24
CA TYR A 611 19.92 15.57 13.94
C TYR A 611 20.31 14.84 15.24
N GLY A 612 20.51 13.53 15.19
CA GLY A 612 21.06 12.80 16.34
C GLY A 612 21.16 11.31 16.13
N GLY A 613 21.94 10.63 16.95
CA GLY A 613 22.29 9.23 16.75
C GLY A 613 22.17 8.35 17.99
N LEU A 614 22.37 7.06 17.72
CA LEU A 614 22.69 6.00 18.68
C LEU A 614 23.85 5.26 18.01
N SER A 615 25.08 5.76 18.21
CA SER A 615 26.23 5.21 17.49
C SER A 615 27.49 5.03 18.32
N CYS A 616 27.84 5.95 19.24
CA CYS A 616 29.16 5.93 19.90
C CYS A 616 30.38 5.86 18.95
N GLN A 617 30.18 6.03 17.64
CA GLN A 617 31.21 5.84 16.61
C GLN A 617 32.07 7.08 16.45
N SER A 618 33.37 6.90 16.24
CA SER A 618 34.26 8.02 15.91
C SER A 618 33.84 8.67 14.58
N ARG A 619 33.81 10.01 14.57
CA ARG A 619 33.47 10.79 13.36
C ARG A 619 34.48 10.49 12.24
N PRO A 620 34.04 10.11 11.03
CA PRO A 620 34.93 9.99 9.88
C PRO A 620 35.54 11.35 9.55
N SER A 621 36.86 11.41 9.36
CA SER A 621 37.54 12.63 8.88
C SER A 621 37.04 13.08 7.49
N SER A 622 36.48 12.15 6.72
CA SER A 622 35.86 12.35 5.41
C SER A 622 34.33 12.56 5.46
N MET A 623 33.75 12.92 6.60
CA MET A 623 32.29 13.09 6.72
C MET A 623 31.70 14.07 5.68
N ALA A 624 32.36 15.22 5.45
CA ALA A 624 31.94 16.23 4.48
C ALA A 624 31.97 15.76 3.00
N THR A 625 32.65 14.66 2.68
CA THR A 625 32.65 14.07 1.31
C THR A 625 31.76 12.83 1.20
N LYS A 626 31.24 12.32 2.33
CA LYS A 626 30.35 11.15 2.41
C LYS A 626 28.88 11.52 2.59
N MET A 627 28.61 12.71 3.13
CA MET A 627 27.29 13.20 3.50
C MET A 627 27.13 14.66 3.06
N ALA A 628 25.88 15.08 2.79
CA ALA A 628 25.50 16.48 2.65
C ALA A 628 24.21 16.77 3.42
N ALA A 629 24.11 17.98 4.00
CA ALA A 629 22.87 18.55 4.50
C ALA A 629 22.74 20.02 4.06
N GLU A 630 21.70 20.32 3.30
CA GLU A 630 21.58 21.54 2.48
C GLU A 630 20.11 21.91 2.17
N GLY A 631 19.80 23.18 1.95
CA GLY A 631 18.44 23.66 1.66
C GLY A 631 17.39 23.39 2.75
N ASN A 632 17.78 22.90 3.93
CA ASN A 632 16.85 22.54 5.00
C ASN A 632 16.36 23.78 5.77
N LEU A 633 15.08 23.79 6.14
CA LEU A 633 14.53 24.70 7.12
C LEU A 633 14.49 24.02 8.48
N ILE A 634 15.22 24.55 9.46
CA ILE A 634 15.34 23.99 10.80
C ILE A 634 14.84 24.99 11.84
N GLU A 635 13.84 24.60 12.63
CA GLU A 635 13.31 25.35 13.78
C GLU A 635 13.65 24.60 15.07
N SER A 636 14.83 24.92 15.64
CA SER A 636 15.45 24.21 16.77
C SER A 636 15.99 25.19 17.80
N THR A 637 15.55 25.06 19.05
CA THR A 637 16.09 25.83 20.19
C THR A 637 17.31 25.14 20.83
N HIS A 638 17.73 23.99 20.31
CA HIS A 638 18.77 23.16 20.92
C HIS A 638 20.19 23.58 20.51
N ALA A 639 21.10 23.60 21.48
CA ALA A 639 22.48 24.10 21.31
C ALA A 639 23.36 23.21 20.39
N LEU A 640 23.00 21.95 20.22
CA LEU A 640 23.66 21.01 19.30
C LEU A 640 22.80 20.80 18.04
N ALA A 641 23.45 20.81 16.89
CA ALA A 641 22.87 20.38 15.62
C ALA A 641 22.66 18.85 15.61
N PHE A 642 23.65 18.10 16.09
CA PHE A 642 23.60 16.66 16.22
C PHE A 642 23.86 16.25 17.68
N LYS A 643 22.98 15.40 18.21
CA LYS A 643 23.17 14.78 19.53
C LYS A 643 23.31 13.26 19.41
N ASP A 644 24.44 12.71 19.82
CA ASP A 644 24.56 11.27 20.06
C ASP A 644 23.95 10.98 21.43
N SER A 645 22.94 10.12 21.46
CA SER A 645 22.20 9.78 22.68
C SER A 645 22.80 8.57 23.41
N GLU A 646 23.81 7.92 22.82
CA GLU A 646 24.51 6.76 23.39
C GLU A 646 25.85 7.17 24.03
N CYS A 647 26.62 8.07 23.38
CA CYS A 647 27.89 8.59 23.91
C CYS A 647 28.06 10.10 23.71
N THR A 648 28.40 10.84 24.77
CA THR A 648 28.59 12.31 24.72
C THR A 648 29.80 12.78 23.88
N GLY A 649 30.75 11.90 23.58
CA GLY A 649 31.95 12.25 22.79
C GLY A 649 31.67 12.66 21.34
N ASN A 650 30.47 12.38 20.82
CA ASN A 650 30.10 12.63 19.43
C ASN A 650 29.16 13.82 19.21
N ASP A 651 28.70 14.49 20.28
CA ASP A 651 27.81 15.66 20.21
C ASP A 651 28.42 16.81 19.38
N MET A 652 27.70 17.28 18.34
CA MET A 652 28.18 18.36 17.45
C MET A 652 27.38 19.64 17.69
N ALA A 653 28.09 20.65 18.20
CA ALA A 653 27.62 22.03 18.18
C ALA A 653 27.43 22.52 16.74
N TRP A 654 26.59 23.55 16.57
CA TRP A 654 26.33 24.17 15.27
C TRP A 654 27.60 24.61 14.54
N SER A 655 28.62 25.11 15.26
CA SER A 655 29.92 25.48 14.69
C SER A 655 30.69 24.28 14.08
N VAL A 656 30.53 23.08 14.61
CA VAL A 656 31.14 21.86 14.01
C VAL A 656 30.36 21.45 12.78
N TRP A 657 29.03 21.40 12.88
CA TRP A 657 28.14 21.03 11.76
C TRP A 657 28.32 21.97 10.55
N GLN A 658 28.24 23.28 10.79
CA GLN A 658 28.34 24.32 9.78
C GLN A 658 29.78 24.61 9.36
N SER A 659 30.67 24.96 10.30
CA SER A 659 32.00 25.48 9.93
C SER A 659 33.03 24.41 9.64
N THR A 660 32.89 23.18 10.16
CA THR A 660 33.81 22.07 9.85
C THR A 660 33.35 21.25 8.64
N TYR A 661 32.04 21.03 8.49
CA TYR A 661 31.51 20.15 7.43
C TYR A 661 30.70 20.86 6.33
N GLY A 662 30.41 22.16 6.47
CA GLY A 662 29.61 22.93 5.50
C GLY A 662 28.10 22.69 5.57
N PHE A 663 27.64 21.87 6.52
CA PHE A 663 26.26 21.42 6.62
C PHE A 663 25.33 22.48 7.19
N ASP A 664 24.16 22.63 6.59
CA ASP A 664 23.12 23.60 6.94
C ASP A 664 23.63 25.03 7.16
N THR A 665 24.52 25.47 6.26
CA THR A 665 24.96 26.86 6.18
C THR A 665 24.00 27.68 5.33
N THR A 666 24.01 29.01 5.49
CA THR A 666 23.30 29.91 4.57
C THR A 666 23.79 29.75 3.12
N ALA A 667 25.05 29.36 2.92
CA ALA A 667 25.64 29.11 1.61
C ALA A 667 25.12 27.81 0.97
N SER A 668 24.77 26.78 1.76
CA SER A 668 24.07 25.59 1.27
C SER A 668 22.55 25.79 1.15
N GLY A 669 22.06 27.02 1.28
CA GLY A 669 20.63 27.37 1.16
C GLY A 669 19.78 26.99 2.37
N SER A 670 20.36 26.42 3.42
CA SER A 670 19.62 26.10 4.65
C SER A 670 19.33 27.35 5.49
N ALA A 671 18.24 27.30 6.25
CA ALA A 671 17.82 28.35 7.17
C ALA A 671 17.56 27.76 8.57
N VAL A 672 18.38 28.15 9.54
CA VAL A 672 18.28 27.72 10.94
C VAL A 672 17.69 28.83 11.80
N SER A 673 16.60 28.54 12.51
CA SER A 673 15.90 29.44 13.43
C SER A 673 15.89 28.87 14.84
N THR A 674 16.20 29.70 15.84
CA THR A 674 16.01 29.41 17.26
C THR A 674 14.63 29.81 17.78
N THR A 675 13.81 30.46 16.95
CA THR A 675 12.40 30.78 17.22
C THR A 675 11.52 29.75 16.54
N ALA A 676 10.63 29.10 17.30
CA ALA A 676 9.63 28.18 16.77
C ALA A 676 8.42 28.93 16.16
N SER A 677 7.73 28.28 15.22
CA SER A 677 6.45 28.66 14.59
C SER A 677 6.49 29.35 13.22
N ALA A 678 7.40 28.99 12.30
CA ALA A 678 7.13 29.25 10.88
C ALA A 678 6.05 28.30 10.31
N LEU A 679 5.87 27.13 10.96
CA LEU A 679 4.74 26.23 10.72
C LEU A 679 3.41 26.74 11.30
N THR A 680 2.35 26.39 10.60
CA THR A 680 0.95 26.74 10.82
C THR A 680 0.06 25.53 10.55
N GLY A 681 -1.16 25.52 11.08
CA GLY A 681 -2.07 24.37 10.96
C GLY A 681 -1.77 23.26 11.97
N ILE A 682 -2.55 22.17 11.90
CA ILE A 682 -2.44 21.00 12.78
C ILE A 682 -2.69 19.71 11.99
N GLY A 683 -2.11 18.60 12.45
CA GLY A 683 -2.28 17.29 11.81
C GLY A 683 -1.88 17.34 10.32
N PRO A 684 -2.68 16.78 9.40
CA PRO A 684 -2.32 16.75 7.97
C PRO A 684 -2.13 18.13 7.35
N ALA A 685 -2.77 19.18 7.89
CA ALA A 685 -2.66 20.55 7.38
C ALA A 685 -1.41 21.31 7.89
N THR A 686 -0.55 20.67 8.68
CA THR A 686 0.65 21.30 9.27
C THR A 686 1.66 21.69 8.19
N GLY A 687 1.97 22.97 8.01
CA GLY A 687 2.93 23.45 7.02
C GLY A 687 3.20 24.95 7.13
N LEU A 688 4.06 25.50 6.26
CA LEU A 688 4.49 26.92 6.34
C LEU A 688 3.34 27.93 6.13
N SER A 689 3.52 29.15 6.65
CA SER A 689 2.49 30.19 6.76
C SER A 689 2.16 30.95 5.45
N SER A 690 0.96 31.54 5.42
CA SER A 690 0.40 32.57 4.50
C SER A 690 1.36 33.50 3.74
N GLY A 691 2.19 33.00 2.82
CA GLY A 691 3.10 33.82 2.00
C GLY A 691 4.57 33.77 2.41
N ASP A 692 5.00 32.81 3.25
CA ASP A 692 6.43 32.48 3.36
C ASP A 692 6.96 32.14 1.95
N VAL A 693 8.10 32.70 1.55
CA VAL A 693 8.70 32.43 0.22
C VAL A 693 9.13 30.97 0.05
N ARG A 694 9.20 30.21 1.16
CA ARG A 694 9.40 28.77 1.22
C ARG A 694 8.07 27.99 1.34
N ARG A 695 6.89 28.63 1.34
CA ARG A 695 5.58 27.94 1.33
C ARG A 695 5.20 27.40 -0.05
N THR A 696 5.74 27.97 -1.14
CA THR A 696 5.80 27.27 -2.42
C THR A 696 6.64 25.99 -2.33
N HIS A 697 7.36 25.80 -1.22
CA HIS A 697 8.29 24.72 -0.93
C HIS A 697 7.94 23.96 0.38
N ARG A 698 6.65 23.80 0.72
CA ARG A 698 6.20 23.00 1.91
C ARG A 698 6.65 21.53 1.76
N GLY A 699 7.80 21.06 2.26
CA GLY A 699 8.33 19.69 2.04
C GLY A 699 7.32 18.58 1.62
N HIS A 700 6.38 18.20 2.49
CA HIS A 700 5.37 17.16 2.22
C HIS A 700 4.14 17.59 1.38
N GLN A 701 3.94 18.88 1.15
CA GLN A 701 2.95 19.52 0.27
C GLN A 701 3.68 20.35 -0.82
N TYR A 702 4.89 19.92 -1.20
CA TYR A 702 5.75 20.55 -2.17
C TYR A 702 5.16 20.20 -3.55
N PRO A 703 4.82 21.21 -4.37
CA PRO A 703 3.88 21.07 -5.47
C PRO A 703 4.48 20.43 -6.73
#